data_AF-A0AAU9QDE4-F1
#
_entry.id   AF-A0AAU9QDE4-F1
#
_cell.length_a   1.000
_cell.length_b   1.000
_cell.length_c   1.000
_cell.angle_alpha   90.00
_cell.angle_beta   90.00
_cell.angle_gamma   90.00
#
_symmetry.space_group_name_H-M   'P 1'
#
loop_
_entity.id
_entity.type
_entity.pdbx_description
1 polymer ?
#
loop_
_entity_poly.entity_id
_entity_poly.type
_entity_poly.pdbx_seq_one_letter_code
_entity_poly.pdbx_strand_id
1 'polypeptide(L)'
;MTVTSNATNFSEFISSGIDPRTGSYSINIDLGDFISHKTSGSVLSFQLSYSASNSRDSGFGRGWALPMTRFDNINNVLSLSTGQSFELIWNNDKDEYDIPYRKLKDIRVLYLSNSNELKVLYKDGRVDFIDYDSGLILRTISPSGLPIYFEYYNLDFEQTLWRVYDNAGREFTIDWWTDEWNTTVNHSFNNEVVQSFTFNKVGGGGFKRLTNIYFPEISSPMSLTYRFVEHCNYDVIEKVVHHSGMIESISYIDEGLLLPDRAPFDSAPCVSNYTLIPGSKQKSKYTVYEFSDKNYLGFASDREYVPGEDTLFKAEKDYRYTSTEINGSKRTVREYNKYHLIEKESFYQDSELYRAEDYVYFAELSSGIEYQPAIYSLLKSQVTTYYNLNGSRVIQQSFEYDDYGNQTQVIMPDGSRITRIYYPAQGESTNCPADPNLMVRYLKEETHYPVTNDNNEIERTTTTTYKAIPSQGIDTDYFVVQHTVEQSPTTIEFSYYEDEGSKPLKYGRLKSKTRVQNNHSSNVDYEYNFLSDALQTVSTYTSHDSLVSKDSEKVDYFWGGLVQTIDQDGVTTDFVYDKLGRNTKAVVLQGSEYEVTREIIFSVGDGNNSKLEVGDDGQTLTTIFNNAGNVIEVKQNSGLNNVPKTVLEKEYNEFGLVTKQTETDWFGSSSTSVSITFDYDFYGNIKYITHQDGRVEKVEQNYVGLSLTYEQVGLISESTNYNLSGNPIRRETRDNSGNVLAKTDYVYDGYSNLIETWDTSDRRTVFEYDEYDRLIKSTRYINNEEVTESYTYPDFAGEELPSIIKVNNVSLGEIHYDGLLRIKSETSVGVRKSYYYNGAQTYVSEIETPYGDRMNIRNDAYIQRPESVQIPGEDELTSIYQYDNKSGLLSYSLNQSCERSVVRDSSGRVLSEDIQLNDGVTKKIEYQYSELGKTTEIVDVFGGKRKFYYDEYARLKSTIESFFDSELVTTIEYDSFSRPIAYTTTKGNDVAKIDLTLNALGMETKRIATFNGIEEFTIHQEFNSDLMLSSRSYVSITGTTIENFSYDDLNRLTSYTSTGPSEPEDIYGNKIVEQRFSYDIYGNVTEIVNVFSSMDSNITTYNYDTNYPTRLNSISNTHQLYPSAVNFEYDQAGNLLNDNEGRHLIYDSLGRLTAVSNSNDVELTRYQYDSEGRLVAQTVEESFIYLFYINDKVTNEMCGDARSSVQYAVSGLVSRSVEVQGDETHEFLLGNGQGSVMESLSENEGSSDRIKAYFQYTPYGEG
;
A
#
# COMPACT_ATOMS: atom_id res chain seq x y z
N MET A 1 49.71 18.26 -2.69
CA MET A 1 49.21 18.88 -3.93
C MET A 1 48.06 18.03 -4.41
N THR A 2 46.92 18.64 -4.67
CA THR A 2 45.66 17.96 -5.03
C THR A 2 45.33 18.30 -6.49
N VAL A 3 44.83 17.30 -7.23
CA VAL A 3 44.39 17.47 -8.61
C VAL A 3 42.92 17.89 -8.58
N THR A 4 42.58 18.95 -9.31
CA THR A 4 41.23 19.52 -9.32
C THR A 4 40.42 18.89 -10.44
N SER A 5 39.23 18.37 -10.13
CA SER A 5 38.25 17.93 -11.14
C SER A 5 36.82 18.15 -10.65
N ASN A 6 35.99 18.68 -11.55
CA ASN A 6 34.56 18.89 -11.37
C ASN A 6 33.74 17.60 -11.43
N ALA A 7 34.34 16.44 -11.76
CA ALA A 7 33.69 15.14 -11.66
C ALA A 7 33.15 14.85 -10.24
N THR A 8 33.76 15.45 -9.22
CA THR A 8 33.38 15.33 -7.80
C THR A 8 32.19 16.22 -7.40
N ASN A 9 31.76 17.14 -8.28
CA ASN A 9 30.61 18.05 -8.06
C ASN A 9 29.27 17.46 -8.57
N PHE A 10 29.20 16.14 -8.78
CA PHE A 10 27.99 15.42 -9.17
C PHE A 10 27.38 14.71 -7.96
N SER A 11 26.06 14.81 -7.80
CA SER A 11 25.31 14.31 -6.65
C SER A 11 25.24 12.78 -6.54
N GLU A 12 25.77 12.04 -7.52
CA GLU A 12 25.86 10.57 -7.56
C GLU A 12 26.87 10.00 -6.53
N PHE A 13 27.33 10.81 -5.59
CA PHE A 13 28.19 10.38 -4.51
C PHE A 13 27.40 9.46 -3.56
N ILE A 14 27.76 8.18 -3.56
CA ILE A 14 27.05 7.13 -2.84
C ILE A 14 27.29 7.30 -1.32
N SER A 15 26.30 6.98 -0.49
CA SER A 15 26.48 6.92 0.97
C SER A 15 27.63 5.98 1.38
N SER A 16 27.84 4.90 0.63
CA SER A 16 29.07 4.09 0.60
C SER A 16 29.14 3.31 -0.72
N GLY A 17 30.26 3.38 -1.45
CA GLY A 17 30.45 2.59 -2.67
C GLY A 17 31.47 3.16 -3.66
N ILE A 18 31.51 2.57 -4.85
CA ILE A 18 32.39 2.97 -5.95
C ILE A 18 31.65 3.94 -6.85
N ASP A 19 32.22 5.13 -7.04
CA ASP A 19 31.78 6.03 -8.10
C ASP A 19 32.29 5.48 -9.46
N PRO A 20 31.39 5.01 -10.36
CA PRO A 20 31.80 4.45 -11.64
C PRO A 20 32.43 5.48 -12.59
N ARG A 21 32.26 6.79 -12.35
CA ARG A 21 32.87 7.86 -13.14
C ARG A 21 34.35 8.03 -12.80
N THR A 22 34.67 8.06 -11.50
CA THR A 22 36.01 8.38 -11.00
C THR A 22 36.82 7.14 -10.61
N GLY A 23 36.17 6.00 -10.41
CA GLY A 23 36.80 4.79 -9.89
C GLY A 23 37.30 4.94 -8.45
N SER A 24 36.81 5.94 -7.72
CA SER A 24 37.15 6.17 -6.33
C SER A 24 36.12 5.51 -5.41
N TYR A 25 36.60 5.01 -4.26
CA TYR A 25 35.72 4.60 -3.18
C TYR A 25 35.36 5.82 -2.34
N SER A 26 34.06 5.94 -2.05
CA SER A 26 33.48 6.99 -1.23
C SER A 26 32.68 6.39 -0.10
N ILE A 27 32.68 7.06 1.05
CA ILE A 27 31.80 6.73 2.16
C ILE A 27 31.47 7.98 2.96
N ASN A 28 30.19 8.12 3.30
CA ASN A 28 29.63 9.17 4.12
C ASN A 28 29.09 8.58 5.42
N ILE A 29 29.41 9.22 6.53
CA ILE A 29 28.90 8.87 7.85
C ILE A 29 27.95 9.98 8.28
N ASP A 30 26.67 9.64 8.38
CA ASP A 30 25.65 10.57 8.86
C ASP A 30 25.82 10.80 10.37
N LEU A 31 26.00 12.06 10.74
CA LEU A 31 26.08 12.50 12.13
C LEU A 31 24.74 13.03 12.64
N GLY A 32 23.72 13.12 11.77
CA GLY A 32 22.38 13.58 12.10
C GLY A 32 22.14 15.06 11.80
N ASP A 33 20.88 15.44 11.95
CA ASP A 33 20.39 16.78 11.63
C ASP A 33 20.46 17.76 12.81
N PHE A 34 20.75 19.01 12.49
CA PHE A 34 20.63 20.16 13.37
C PHE A 34 19.35 20.91 13.05
N ILE A 35 18.28 20.54 13.77
CA ILE A 35 16.99 21.22 13.69
C ILE A 35 17.03 22.47 14.57
N SER A 36 17.17 23.64 13.94
CA SER A 36 17.34 24.90 14.67
C SER A 36 16.02 25.52 15.13
N HIS A 37 16.11 26.33 16.19
CA HIS A 37 15.02 27.14 16.74
C HIS A 37 13.74 26.35 16.97
N LYS A 38 13.87 25.18 17.60
CA LYS A 38 12.71 24.38 18.01
C LYS A 38 11.79 24.10 16.81
N THR A 39 12.37 23.59 15.71
CA THR A 39 11.72 23.31 14.41
C THR A 39 11.29 24.53 13.58
N SER A 40 11.66 25.76 13.99
CA SER A 40 11.21 27.00 13.32
C SER A 40 12.24 27.63 12.39
N GLY A 41 13.51 27.22 12.52
CA GLY A 41 14.60 27.71 11.67
C GLY A 41 14.98 26.72 10.59
N SER A 42 16.16 26.91 9.99
CA SER A 42 16.72 25.99 9.00
C SER A 42 17.18 24.68 9.62
N VAL A 43 17.15 23.61 8.83
CA VAL A 43 17.76 22.31 9.15
C VAL A 43 19.14 22.24 8.48
N LEU A 44 20.16 21.82 9.22
CA LEU A 44 21.49 21.54 8.67
C LEU A 44 21.85 20.07 8.91
N SER A 45 22.12 19.32 7.85
CA SER A 45 22.58 17.93 7.95
C SER A 45 24.09 17.87 8.03
N PHE A 46 24.63 17.12 8.99
CA PHE A 46 26.07 16.94 9.14
C PHE A 46 26.48 15.54 8.67
N GLN A 47 27.25 15.50 7.59
CA GLN A 47 27.80 14.26 7.05
C GLN A 47 29.32 14.33 7.03
N LEU A 48 29.96 13.32 7.63
CA LEU A 48 31.41 13.17 7.60
C LEU A 48 31.78 12.35 6.35
N SER A 49 32.50 12.97 5.43
CA SER A 49 32.80 12.39 4.12
C SER A 49 34.26 12.01 3.98
N TYR A 50 34.52 10.86 3.36
CA TYR A 50 35.86 10.40 3.02
C TYR A 50 36.22 10.64 1.55
N SER A 51 37.43 11.16 1.31
CA SER A 51 38.07 11.20 -0.01
C SER A 51 39.57 10.90 0.11
N ALA A 52 40.05 9.90 -0.64
CA ALA A 52 41.47 9.52 -0.66
C ALA A 52 42.41 10.65 -1.14
N SER A 53 41.89 11.58 -1.94
CA SER A 53 42.63 12.74 -2.46
C SER A 53 42.82 13.84 -1.41
N ASN A 54 42.01 13.85 -0.35
CA ASN A 54 42.14 14.82 0.73
C ASN A 54 43.24 14.40 1.70
N SER A 55 44.38 15.08 1.64
CA SER A 55 45.54 14.78 2.48
C SER A 55 45.55 15.52 3.83
N ARG A 56 44.55 16.37 4.11
CA ARG A 56 44.45 17.18 5.35
C ARG A 56 43.71 16.42 6.45
N ASP A 57 44.10 16.67 7.70
CA ASP A 57 43.37 16.23 8.89
C ASP A 57 42.54 17.41 9.42
N SER A 58 41.20 17.28 9.36
CA SER A 58 40.27 18.30 9.89
C SER A 58 39.71 17.92 11.28
N GLY A 59 40.47 17.13 12.04
CA GLY A 59 40.12 16.65 13.38
C GLY A 59 39.81 15.15 13.40
N PHE A 60 39.33 14.57 12.30
CA PHE A 60 38.91 13.16 12.22
C PHE A 60 39.97 12.21 11.64
N GLY A 61 41.09 12.74 11.13
CA GLY A 61 42.12 11.99 10.39
C GLY A 61 42.16 12.38 8.91
N ARG A 62 43.27 12.04 8.23
CA ARG A 62 43.46 12.31 6.80
C ARG A 62 42.37 11.64 5.96
N GLY A 63 41.89 12.36 4.96
CA GLY A 63 40.82 11.91 4.06
C GLY A 63 39.42 12.27 4.53
N TRP A 64 39.23 12.62 5.81
CA TRP A 64 37.92 12.89 6.40
C TRP A 64 37.69 14.37 6.65
N ALA A 65 36.53 14.88 6.23
CA ALA A 65 36.12 16.25 6.48
C ALA A 65 34.60 16.37 6.57
N LEU A 66 34.14 17.42 7.26
CA LEU A 66 32.76 17.90 7.16
C LEU A 66 32.70 18.91 6.02
N PRO A 67 31.91 18.66 4.96
CA PRO A 67 31.68 19.65 3.91
C PRO A 67 31.03 20.90 4.51
N MET A 68 31.72 22.04 4.44
CA MET A 68 31.25 23.32 4.98
C MET A 68 31.38 24.41 3.93
N THR A 69 30.45 25.37 3.97
CA THR A 69 30.55 26.58 3.15
C THR A 69 31.78 27.38 3.59
N ARG A 70 32.69 27.69 2.66
CA ARG A 70 33.94 28.44 2.92
C ARG A 70 34.45 29.14 1.65
N PHE A 71 35.25 30.19 1.81
CA PHE A 71 35.85 30.94 0.72
C PHE A 71 37.37 30.95 0.80
N ASP A 72 38.05 30.54 -0.27
CA ASP A 72 39.49 30.71 -0.44
C ASP A 72 39.74 32.05 -1.16
N ASN A 73 40.14 33.07 -0.40
CA ASN A 73 40.40 34.41 -0.93
C ASN A 73 41.70 34.53 -1.74
N ILE A 74 42.60 33.53 -1.67
CA ILE A 74 43.84 33.52 -2.45
C ILE A 74 43.54 33.07 -3.88
N ASN A 75 42.75 32.01 -4.01
CA ASN A 75 42.38 31.42 -5.30
C ASN A 75 41.01 31.90 -5.82
N ASN A 76 40.29 32.70 -5.03
CA ASN A 76 38.89 33.10 -5.27
C ASN A 76 37.96 31.90 -5.49
N VAL A 77 38.00 30.89 -4.61
CA VAL A 77 37.16 29.69 -4.73
C VAL A 77 36.17 29.61 -3.56
N LEU A 78 34.88 29.55 -3.86
CA LEU A 78 33.81 29.27 -2.90
C LEU A 78 33.50 27.77 -2.90
N SER A 79 33.67 27.10 -1.76
CA SER A 79 33.15 25.75 -1.53
C SER A 79 31.84 25.86 -0.74
N LEU A 80 30.84 25.07 -1.08
CA LEU A 80 29.56 25.00 -0.38
C LEU A 80 29.47 23.74 0.49
N SER A 81 28.56 23.76 1.48
CA SER A 81 28.24 22.57 2.29
C SER A 81 27.69 21.39 1.48
N THR A 82 27.24 21.63 0.24
CA THR A 82 26.81 20.58 -0.71
C THR A 82 27.98 19.80 -1.33
N GLY A 83 29.23 20.20 -1.03
CA GLY A 83 30.45 19.67 -1.64
C GLY A 83 30.83 20.37 -2.96
N GLN A 84 29.94 21.16 -3.55
CA GLN A 84 30.23 21.93 -4.77
C GLN A 84 31.27 23.03 -4.51
N SER A 85 32.14 23.27 -5.49
CA SER A 85 33.10 24.36 -5.44
C SER A 85 33.11 25.16 -6.73
N PHE A 86 33.24 26.49 -6.60
CA PHE A 86 33.16 27.43 -7.70
C PHE A 86 34.26 28.48 -7.63
N GLU A 87 34.87 28.80 -8.76
CA GLU A 87 35.67 30.01 -8.90
C GLU A 87 34.76 31.25 -8.87
N LEU A 88 35.24 32.35 -8.31
CA LEU A 88 34.53 33.62 -8.23
C LEU A 88 35.33 34.71 -8.93
N ILE A 89 34.66 35.53 -9.73
CA ILE A 89 35.25 36.70 -10.40
C ILE A 89 34.46 37.94 -9.99
N TRP A 90 35.12 38.89 -9.34
CA TRP A 90 34.47 40.13 -8.92
C TRP A 90 34.00 40.97 -10.12
N ASN A 91 32.72 41.36 -10.12
CA ASN A 91 32.14 42.22 -11.14
C ASN A 91 31.81 43.61 -10.57
N ASN A 92 32.64 44.60 -10.90
CA ASN A 92 32.48 45.99 -10.42
C ASN A 92 31.17 46.66 -10.88
N ASP A 93 30.61 46.25 -12.02
CA ASP A 93 29.39 46.87 -12.55
C ASP A 93 28.13 46.38 -11.83
N LYS A 94 28.18 45.16 -11.27
CA LYS A 94 27.07 44.52 -10.54
C LYS A 94 27.19 44.60 -9.02
N ASP A 95 28.38 44.93 -8.52
CA ASP A 95 28.72 44.83 -7.09
C ASP A 95 28.47 43.41 -6.52
N GLU A 96 28.78 42.40 -7.34
CA GLU A 96 28.52 40.98 -7.09
C GLU A 96 29.65 40.14 -7.71
N TYR A 97 29.92 38.95 -7.17
CA TYR A 97 30.77 37.96 -7.83
C TYR A 97 30.03 37.25 -8.96
N ASP A 98 30.60 37.26 -10.16
CA ASP A 98 30.25 36.31 -11.19
C ASP A 98 30.84 34.94 -10.82
N ILE A 99 30.07 33.87 -11.03
CA ILE A 99 30.50 32.49 -10.84
C ILE A 99 30.67 31.88 -12.23
N PRO A 100 31.91 31.80 -12.75
CA PRO A 100 32.14 31.22 -14.06
C PRO A 100 31.65 29.77 -14.08
N TYR A 101 31.05 29.35 -15.20
CA TYR A 101 30.61 27.97 -15.45
C TYR A 101 29.70 27.32 -14.39
N ARG A 102 28.96 28.11 -13.60
CA ARG A 102 27.94 27.57 -12.68
C ARG A 102 26.90 26.73 -13.42
N LYS A 103 26.50 25.62 -12.81
CA LYS A 103 25.49 24.71 -13.37
C LYS A 103 24.11 25.35 -13.45
N LEU A 104 23.76 26.20 -12.47
CA LEU A 104 22.47 26.87 -12.29
C LEU A 104 22.66 28.29 -11.76
N LYS A 105 21.68 29.18 -11.95
CA LYS A 105 21.62 30.50 -11.28
C LYS A 105 20.96 30.42 -9.89
N ASP A 106 21.24 29.37 -9.13
CA ASP A 106 20.62 29.05 -7.84
C ASP A 106 21.32 29.67 -6.62
N ILE A 107 22.48 30.30 -6.83
CA ILE A 107 23.20 31.07 -5.81
C ILE A 107 23.66 32.43 -6.35
N ARG A 108 23.78 33.40 -5.44
CA ARG A 108 24.39 34.72 -5.66
C ARG A 108 25.37 35.03 -4.54
N VAL A 109 26.45 35.75 -4.83
CA VAL A 109 27.53 36.00 -3.87
C VAL A 109 27.92 37.47 -3.87
N LEU A 110 27.68 38.15 -2.75
CA LEU A 110 27.92 39.58 -2.57
C LEU A 110 29.08 39.81 -1.58
N TYR A 111 29.81 40.91 -1.73
CA TYR A 111 30.81 41.35 -0.76
C TYR A 111 30.30 42.54 0.05
N LEU A 112 30.23 42.39 1.37
CA LEU A 112 29.78 43.41 2.31
C LEU A 112 30.98 44.16 2.88
N SER A 113 31.39 45.25 2.23
CA SER A 113 32.56 46.04 2.63
C SER A 113 32.50 46.65 4.04
N ASN A 114 31.28 46.86 4.58
CA ASN A 114 31.05 47.40 5.93
C ASN A 114 31.32 46.39 7.05
N SER A 115 31.06 45.10 6.82
CA SER A 115 31.33 44.01 7.77
C SER A 115 32.55 43.17 7.40
N ASN A 116 33.11 43.36 6.21
CA ASN A 116 34.16 42.53 5.63
C ASN A 116 33.75 41.05 5.49
N GLU A 117 32.51 40.82 5.04
CA GLU A 117 31.91 39.48 4.89
C GLU A 117 31.51 39.21 3.43
N LEU A 118 31.52 37.94 3.00
CA LEU A 118 30.75 37.50 1.84
C LEU A 118 29.36 37.05 2.27
N LYS A 119 28.34 37.47 1.51
CA LYS A 119 26.94 37.07 1.67
C LYS A 119 26.56 36.14 0.52
N VAL A 120 26.30 34.87 0.82
CA VAL A 120 25.85 33.86 -0.17
C VAL A 120 24.34 33.70 -0.04
N LEU A 121 23.61 34.05 -1.09
CA LEU A 121 22.15 33.97 -1.17
C LEU A 121 21.77 32.69 -1.93
N TYR A 122 20.90 31.86 -1.35
CA TYR A 122 20.44 30.62 -1.97
C TYR A 122 19.01 30.73 -2.52
N LYS A 123 18.70 29.92 -3.54
CA LYS A 123 17.35 29.80 -4.13
C LYS A 123 16.31 29.26 -3.16
N ASP A 124 16.67 28.61 -2.06
CA ASP A 124 15.71 28.20 -1.02
C ASP A 124 15.37 29.35 -0.03
N GLY A 125 16.07 30.49 -0.13
CA GLY A 125 15.87 31.67 0.70
C GLY A 125 16.81 31.74 1.91
N ARG A 126 17.63 30.71 2.14
CA ARG A 126 18.69 30.73 3.14
C ARG A 126 19.79 31.71 2.72
N VAL A 127 20.49 32.24 3.72
CA VAL A 127 21.64 33.14 3.51
C VAL A 127 22.81 32.73 4.40
N ASP A 128 23.98 32.51 3.81
CA ASP A 128 25.23 32.26 4.55
C ASP A 128 26.10 33.53 4.58
N PHE A 129 26.79 33.74 5.69
CA PHE A 129 27.76 34.83 5.88
C PHE A 129 29.13 34.25 6.17
N ILE A 130 30.12 34.64 5.38
CA ILE A 130 31.49 34.12 5.44
C ILE A 130 32.42 35.29 5.75
N ASP A 131 33.35 35.14 6.69
CA ASP A 131 34.40 36.13 6.92
C ASP A 131 35.35 36.17 5.71
N TYR A 132 35.60 37.35 5.15
CA TYR A 132 36.37 37.47 3.90
C TYR A 132 37.85 37.10 4.04
N ASP A 133 38.46 37.43 5.17
CA ASP A 133 39.91 37.26 5.38
C ASP A 133 40.26 35.82 5.76
N SER A 134 39.48 35.20 6.65
CA SER A 134 39.68 33.81 7.08
C SER A 134 39.00 32.79 6.17
N GLY A 135 37.97 33.19 5.43
CA GLY A 135 37.22 32.30 4.54
C GLY A 135 36.19 31.40 5.22
N LEU A 136 35.91 31.60 6.51
CA LEU A 136 35.08 30.70 7.32
C LEU A 136 33.63 31.19 7.41
N ILE A 137 32.65 30.29 7.32
CA ILE A 137 31.25 30.63 7.56
C ILE A 137 31.07 31.04 9.03
N LEU A 138 30.47 32.20 9.27
CA LEU A 138 30.20 32.74 10.62
C LEU A 138 28.79 32.40 11.09
N ARG A 139 27.82 32.54 10.18
CA ARG A 139 26.40 32.31 10.45
C ARG A 139 25.64 31.96 9.18
N THR A 140 24.57 31.19 9.34
CA THR A 140 23.52 30.99 8.31
C THR A 140 22.18 31.45 8.86
N ILE A 141 21.36 32.08 8.03
CA ILE A 141 20.09 32.70 8.43
C ILE A 141 18.95 32.09 7.62
N SER A 142 17.89 31.65 8.31
CA SER A 142 16.65 31.18 7.67
C SER A 142 15.91 32.32 6.96
N PRO A 143 14.97 32.02 6.03
CA PRO A 143 14.14 33.05 5.40
C PRO A 143 13.41 33.96 6.41
N SER A 144 12.96 33.41 7.53
CA SER A 144 12.29 34.13 8.62
C SER A 144 13.23 34.97 9.50
N GLY A 145 14.55 34.85 9.32
CA GLY A 145 15.55 35.65 10.04
C GLY A 145 16.18 34.98 11.26
N LEU A 146 16.07 33.66 11.41
CA LEU A 146 16.60 32.91 12.56
C LEU A 146 18.03 32.41 12.28
N PRO A 147 19.05 32.84 13.06
CA PRO A 147 20.46 32.58 12.76
C PRO A 147 21.03 31.34 13.48
N ILE A 148 21.81 30.54 12.75
CA ILE A 148 22.68 29.48 13.29
C ILE A 148 24.13 29.98 13.20
N TYR A 149 24.91 29.82 14.26
CA TYR A 149 26.28 30.33 14.39
C TYR A 149 27.32 29.22 14.34
N PHE A 150 28.51 29.54 13.86
CA PHE A 150 29.64 28.63 13.72
C PHE A 150 30.88 29.20 14.44
N GLU A 151 31.57 28.37 15.21
CA GLU A 151 32.79 28.74 15.93
C GLU A 151 33.95 27.78 15.61
N TYR A 152 35.15 28.35 15.51
CA TYR A 152 36.38 27.70 15.06
C TYR A 152 37.49 27.79 16.10
N TYR A 153 38.42 26.83 16.07
CA TYR A 153 39.60 26.81 16.92
C TYR A 153 40.82 26.25 16.16
N ASN A 154 42.03 26.58 16.61
CA ASN A 154 43.27 26.23 15.90
C ASN A 154 43.67 24.75 16.05
N LEU A 155 43.65 24.00 14.96
CA LEU A 155 44.24 22.65 14.83
C LEU A 155 45.43 22.72 13.86
N ASP A 156 46.63 22.38 14.32
CA ASP A 156 47.86 22.38 13.50
C ASP A 156 48.07 23.66 12.65
N PHE A 157 47.79 24.82 13.26
CA PHE A 157 47.86 26.18 12.67
C PHE A 157 46.76 26.53 11.66
N GLU A 158 45.73 25.70 11.53
CA GLU A 158 44.55 25.93 10.70
C GLU A 158 43.29 26.12 11.57
N GLN A 159 42.33 26.92 11.11
CA GLN A 159 41.04 27.09 11.81
C GLN A 159 40.09 25.94 11.45
N THR A 160 39.69 25.17 12.47
CA THR A 160 38.82 23.99 12.32
C THR A 160 37.54 24.18 13.14
N LEU A 161 36.40 23.80 12.55
CA LEU A 161 35.08 23.90 13.20
C LEU A 161 35.06 23.07 14.48
N TRP A 162 34.54 23.64 15.56
CA TRP A 162 34.33 22.89 16.82
C TRP A 162 32.95 23.07 17.40
N ARG A 163 32.16 24.05 16.95
CA ARG A 163 30.83 24.30 17.49
C ARG A 163 29.89 24.94 16.49
N VAL A 164 28.66 24.44 16.46
CA VAL A 164 27.51 25.02 15.76
C VAL A 164 26.37 25.15 16.76
N TYR A 165 25.72 26.31 16.83
CA TYR A 165 24.66 26.53 17.82
C TYR A 165 23.61 27.52 17.35
N ASP A 166 22.45 27.48 17.99
CA ASP A 166 21.41 28.48 17.85
C ASP A 166 21.16 29.23 19.17
N ASN A 167 20.29 30.24 19.11
CA ASN A 167 19.87 31.01 20.29
C ASN A 167 18.64 30.40 21.00
N ALA A 168 18.30 29.14 20.72
CA ALA A 168 17.14 28.42 21.25
C ALA A 168 17.51 27.13 22.00
N GLY A 169 18.81 26.89 22.23
CA GLY A 169 19.35 25.83 23.07
C GLY A 169 19.92 24.64 22.31
N ARG A 170 19.89 24.62 20.97
CA ARG A 170 20.49 23.56 20.15
C ARG A 170 21.99 23.81 19.95
N GLU A 171 22.79 22.76 20.11
CA GLU A 171 24.24 22.84 19.94
C GLU A 171 24.80 21.53 19.36
N PHE A 172 25.82 21.65 18.51
CA PHE A 172 26.60 20.56 17.93
C PHE A 172 28.08 20.89 18.15
N THR A 173 28.82 20.05 18.87
CA THR A 173 30.24 20.30 19.19
C THR A 173 31.14 19.17 18.73
N ILE A 174 32.34 19.51 18.29
CA ILE A 174 33.41 18.58 17.90
C ILE A 174 34.62 18.83 18.79
N ASP A 175 34.97 17.86 19.62
CA ASP A 175 36.16 17.89 20.46
C ASP A 175 37.22 16.95 19.89
N TRP A 176 38.28 17.53 19.32
CA TRP A 176 39.46 16.83 18.80
C TRP A 176 40.75 17.13 19.57
N TRP A 177 40.70 18.02 20.59
CA TRP A 177 41.88 18.49 21.32
C TRP A 177 42.06 17.85 22.70
N THR A 178 40.97 17.41 23.35
CA THR A 178 41.05 16.82 24.69
C THR A 178 41.90 15.55 24.69
N ASP A 179 41.79 14.77 23.61
CA ASP A 179 42.64 13.62 23.32
C ASP A 179 42.97 13.62 21.84
N GLU A 180 44.25 13.74 21.49
CA GLU A 180 44.68 13.87 20.10
C GLU A 180 44.39 12.62 19.23
N TRP A 181 44.11 11.47 19.87
CA TRP A 181 43.80 10.18 19.24
C TRP A 181 42.30 9.89 19.16
N ASN A 182 41.47 10.71 19.80
CA ASN A 182 40.03 10.55 19.79
C ASN A 182 39.35 11.84 19.32
N THR A 183 38.20 11.72 18.68
CA THR A 183 37.36 12.87 18.37
C THR A 183 35.95 12.55 18.79
N THR A 184 35.32 13.47 19.52
CA THR A 184 33.97 13.28 20.05
C THR A 184 33.06 14.32 19.44
N VAL A 185 31.96 13.88 18.85
CA VAL A 185 30.90 14.75 18.33
C VAL A 185 29.70 14.63 19.25
N ASN A 186 29.25 15.75 19.82
CA ASN A 186 28.08 15.77 20.69
C ASN A 186 26.99 16.66 20.08
N HIS A 187 25.76 16.15 20.11
CA HIS A 187 24.57 16.95 19.90
C HIS A 187 23.92 17.21 21.24
N SER A 188 23.70 18.49 21.55
CA SER A 188 23.14 18.93 22.81
C SER A 188 21.85 19.72 22.60
N PHE A 189 21.00 19.69 23.61
CA PHE A 189 19.83 20.55 23.73
C PHE A 189 19.74 21.07 25.18
N ASN A 190 19.64 22.39 25.37
CA ASN A 190 19.62 23.03 26.69
C ASN A 190 20.77 22.60 27.63
N ASN A 191 21.98 22.47 27.09
CA ASN A 191 23.20 21.99 27.77
C ASN A 191 23.21 20.51 28.18
N GLU A 192 22.23 19.71 27.75
CA GLU A 192 22.25 18.25 27.92
C GLU A 192 22.73 17.58 26.62
N VAL A 193 23.73 16.70 26.72
CA VAL A 193 24.20 15.89 25.59
C VAL A 193 23.22 14.74 25.37
N VAL A 194 22.47 14.82 24.26
CA VAL A 194 21.45 13.82 23.90
C VAL A 194 22.06 12.70 23.06
N GLN A 195 23.01 13.04 22.18
CA GLN A 195 23.67 12.10 21.27
C GLN A 195 25.18 12.35 21.24
N SER A 196 25.99 11.28 21.18
CA SER A 196 27.45 11.36 21.15
C SER A 196 28.07 10.28 20.25
N PHE A 197 28.97 10.69 19.37
CA PHE A 197 29.76 9.81 18.50
C PHE A 197 31.24 9.90 18.89
N THR A 198 31.97 8.79 18.78
CA THR A 198 33.41 8.76 19.05
C THR A 198 34.18 8.19 17.86
N PHE A 199 35.27 8.86 17.50
CA PHE A 199 36.10 8.58 16.35
C PHE A 199 37.54 8.33 16.80
N ASN A 200 38.03 7.09 16.69
CA ASN A 200 39.37 6.73 17.14
C ASN A 200 40.36 6.79 15.97
N LYS A 201 41.51 7.38 16.22
CA LYS A 201 42.58 7.61 15.24
C LYS A 201 43.83 6.83 15.64
N VAL A 202 44.63 6.45 14.64
CA VAL A 202 45.98 5.88 14.82
C VAL A 202 46.99 6.55 13.89
N GLY A 203 48.28 6.51 14.23
CA GLY A 203 49.36 7.08 13.42
C GLY A 203 50.53 7.61 14.24
N GLY A 204 51.34 8.48 13.63
CA GLY A 204 52.42 9.20 14.30
C GLY A 204 52.79 10.48 13.54
N GLY A 205 52.92 11.61 14.23
CA GLY A 205 53.10 12.93 13.61
C GLY A 205 51.84 13.40 12.86
N GLY A 206 51.99 14.11 11.74
CA GLY A 206 50.88 14.64 10.93
C GLY A 206 50.11 13.61 10.08
N PHE A 207 50.26 12.31 10.35
CA PHE A 207 49.66 11.21 9.58
C PHE A 207 48.67 10.40 10.41
N LYS A 208 47.59 11.04 10.88
CA LYS A 208 46.51 10.38 11.63
C LYS A 208 45.48 9.78 10.68
N ARG A 209 45.01 8.55 10.93
CA ARG A 209 43.96 7.87 10.16
C ARG A 209 42.82 7.44 11.08
N LEU A 210 41.57 7.66 10.66
CA LEU A 210 40.38 7.19 11.37
C LEU A 210 40.27 5.67 11.27
N THR A 211 40.34 4.93 12.37
CA THR A 211 40.22 3.46 12.34
C THR A 211 38.90 2.93 12.83
N ASN A 212 38.25 3.61 13.79
CA ASN A 212 37.00 3.14 14.39
C ASN A 212 36.01 4.27 14.62
N ILE A 213 34.74 3.97 14.40
CA ILE A 213 33.62 4.90 14.65
C ILE A 213 32.63 4.21 15.59
N TYR A 214 32.36 4.84 16.73
CA TYR A 214 31.39 4.41 17.73
C TYR A 214 30.15 5.28 17.64
N PHE A 215 29.02 4.62 17.43
CA PHE A 215 27.71 5.26 17.38
C PHE A 215 27.05 5.17 18.77
N PRO A 216 26.16 6.11 19.11
CA PRO A 216 25.35 6.02 20.32
C PRO A 216 24.67 4.65 20.44
N GLU A 217 24.75 4.03 21.61
CA GLU A 217 24.01 2.81 21.97
C GLU A 217 24.32 1.55 21.13
N ILE A 218 25.33 1.61 20.25
CA ILE A 218 25.85 0.46 19.52
C ILE A 218 27.22 0.08 20.08
N SER A 219 27.36 -1.16 20.55
CA SER A 219 28.57 -1.63 21.21
C SER A 219 29.73 -1.96 20.25
N SER A 220 29.41 -2.50 19.06
CA SER A 220 30.39 -2.84 18.04
C SER A 220 30.73 -1.62 17.18
N PRO A 221 32.00 -1.19 17.05
CA PRO A 221 32.35 -0.08 16.18
C PRO A 221 32.36 -0.49 14.71
N MET A 222 32.16 0.48 13.82
CA MET A 222 32.62 0.37 12.45
C MET A 222 34.14 0.49 12.43
N SER A 223 34.79 -0.27 11.55
CA SER A 223 36.25 -0.23 11.40
C SER A 223 36.70 -0.05 9.96
N LEU A 224 37.82 0.65 9.80
CA LEU A 224 38.36 1.08 8.52
C LEU A 224 39.82 0.65 8.41
N THR A 225 40.18 0.01 7.28
CA THR A 225 41.56 -0.38 6.98
C THR A 225 42.05 0.37 5.75
N TYR A 226 43.26 0.94 5.86
CA TYR A 226 43.86 1.77 4.82
C TYR A 226 45.15 1.16 4.29
N ARG A 227 45.45 1.53 3.05
CA ARG A 227 46.78 1.39 2.45
C ARG A 227 47.26 2.74 1.93
N PHE A 228 48.54 3.00 2.11
CA PHE A 228 49.18 4.22 1.61
C PHE A 228 49.76 3.99 0.21
N VAL A 229 49.48 4.90 -0.71
CA VAL A 229 50.00 4.91 -2.08
C VAL A 229 51.04 6.03 -2.21
N GLU A 230 52.33 5.65 -2.29
CA GLU A 230 53.45 6.55 -2.06
C GLU A 230 53.61 7.64 -3.12
N HIS A 231 53.45 7.33 -4.41
CA HIS A 231 53.75 8.27 -5.51
C HIS A 231 52.76 9.43 -5.62
N CYS A 232 51.51 9.24 -5.17
CA CYS A 232 50.47 10.28 -5.16
C CYS A 232 50.07 10.75 -3.74
N ASN A 233 50.65 10.15 -2.70
CA ASN A 233 50.39 10.47 -1.28
C ASN A 233 48.91 10.28 -0.87
N TYR A 234 48.26 9.23 -1.38
CA TYR A 234 46.87 8.91 -1.07
C TYR A 234 46.77 7.82 0.00
N ASP A 235 45.83 7.97 0.92
CA ASP A 235 45.45 6.94 1.88
C ASP A 235 44.14 6.31 1.41
N VAL A 236 44.20 5.18 0.70
CA VAL A 236 43.02 4.49 0.16
C VAL A 236 42.43 3.51 1.18
N ILE A 237 41.10 3.45 1.29
CA ILE A 237 40.41 2.44 2.11
C ILE A 237 40.31 1.13 1.33
N GLU A 238 40.85 0.04 1.88
CA GLU A 238 40.77 -1.31 1.30
C GLU A 238 39.69 -2.18 1.94
N LYS A 239 39.25 -1.82 3.15
CA LYS A 239 38.23 -2.57 3.87
C LYS A 239 37.43 -1.69 4.82
N VAL A 240 36.11 -1.86 4.78
CA VAL A 240 35.17 -1.31 5.76
C VAL A 240 34.42 -2.46 6.42
N VAL A 241 34.38 -2.49 7.74
CA VAL A 241 33.48 -3.36 8.51
C VAL A 241 32.47 -2.47 9.20
N HIS A 242 31.21 -2.58 8.83
CA HIS A 242 30.10 -1.84 9.41
C HIS A 242 29.72 -2.38 10.79
N HIS A 243 28.99 -1.60 11.60
CA HIS A 243 28.51 -2.04 12.92
C HIS A 243 27.63 -3.29 12.86
N SER A 244 26.91 -3.47 11.75
CA SER A 244 26.12 -4.67 11.47
C SER A 244 26.97 -5.92 11.18
N GLY A 245 28.29 -5.77 10.98
CA GLY A 245 29.19 -6.82 10.51
C GLY A 245 29.25 -6.96 8.99
N MET A 246 28.60 -6.07 8.22
CA MET A 246 28.75 -6.06 6.76
C MET A 246 30.17 -5.67 6.40
N ILE A 247 30.77 -6.34 5.42
CA ILE A 247 32.14 -6.06 4.99
C ILE A 247 32.15 -5.58 3.55
N GLU A 248 32.76 -4.43 3.32
CA GLU A 248 33.16 -3.99 1.99
C GLU A 248 34.66 -4.22 1.83
N SER A 249 35.07 -4.91 0.77
CA SER A 249 36.47 -5.15 0.42
C SER A 249 36.77 -4.54 -0.93
N ILE A 250 37.81 -3.71 -0.99
CA ILE A 250 38.16 -2.90 -2.15
C ILE A 250 39.60 -3.17 -2.55
N SER A 251 39.84 -3.38 -3.85
CA SER A 251 41.18 -3.54 -4.43
C SER A 251 41.42 -2.47 -5.49
N TYR A 252 42.63 -1.92 -5.52
CA TYR A 252 43.00 -0.81 -6.41
C TYR A 252 44.08 -1.22 -7.41
N ILE A 253 44.10 -0.55 -8.56
CA ILE A 253 45.27 -0.46 -9.43
C ILE A 253 45.93 0.89 -9.10
N ASP A 254 47.13 0.85 -8.53
CA ASP A 254 47.80 2.06 -8.01
C ASP A 254 48.14 3.08 -9.11
N GLU A 255 48.54 2.59 -10.28
CA GLU A 255 48.79 3.39 -11.49
C GLU A 255 47.63 3.26 -12.49
N GLY A 256 46.39 3.29 -12.00
CA GLY A 256 45.20 2.93 -12.79
C GLY A 256 44.74 4.02 -13.75
N LEU A 257 44.71 5.28 -13.32
CA LEU A 257 44.25 6.40 -14.15
C LEU A 257 45.41 7.39 -14.36
N LEU A 258 45.87 7.50 -15.59
CA LEU A 258 46.95 8.42 -15.94
C LEU A 258 46.48 9.88 -15.85
N LEU A 259 47.42 10.80 -15.61
CA LEU A 259 47.17 12.24 -15.58
C LEU A 259 47.80 12.96 -16.78
N PRO A 260 47.30 14.15 -17.16
CA PRO A 260 47.90 14.98 -18.20
C PRO A 260 49.36 15.35 -17.90
N ASP A 261 50.12 15.71 -18.94
CA ASP A 261 51.49 16.19 -18.81
C ASP A 261 51.58 17.37 -17.82
N ARG A 262 52.67 17.40 -17.03
CA ARG A 262 52.95 18.38 -15.95
C ARG A 262 52.06 18.31 -14.70
N ALA A 263 51.25 17.26 -14.57
CA ALA A 263 50.57 16.96 -13.31
C ALA A 263 51.58 16.75 -12.15
N PRO A 264 51.16 16.94 -10.89
CA PRO A 264 52.04 16.77 -9.72
C PRO A 264 52.51 15.32 -9.50
N PHE A 265 51.89 14.34 -10.16
CA PHE A 265 52.23 12.92 -10.21
C PHE A 265 51.63 12.30 -11.48
N ASP A 266 52.16 11.15 -11.91
CA ASP A 266 51.86 10.57 -13.24
C ASP A 266 50.53 9.79 -13.30
N SER A 267 50.05 9.26 -12.18
CA SER A 267 48.85 8.40 -12.12
C SER A 267 48.12 8.48 -10.77
N ALA A 268 46.81 8.26 -10.80
CA ALA A 268 45.94 8.12 -9.62
C ALA A 268 45.43 6.67 -9.49
N PRO A 269 45.24 6.17 -8.26
CA PRO A 269 44.69 4.85 -8.04
C PRO A 269 43.20 4.81 -8.42
N CYS A 270 42.74 3.71 -9.02
CA CYS A 270 41.32 3.42 -9.22
C CYS A 270 40.97 2.02 -8.74
N VAL A 271 39.72 1.82 -8.37
CA VAL A 271 39.21 0.53 -7.93
C VAL A 271 39.15 -0.43 -9.12
N SER A 272 39.72 -1.62 -8.95
CA SER A 272 39.58 -2.73 -9.90
C SER A 272 38.47 -3.68 -9.49
N ASN A 273 38.37 -3.97 -8.19
CA ASN A 273 37.43 -4.96 -7.65
C ASN A 273 36.79 -4.44 -6.37
N TYR A 274 35.48 -4.67 -6.26
CA TYR A 274 34.66 -4.37 -5.09
C TYR A 274 33.88 -5.61 -4.70
N THR A 275 33.97 -6.01 -3.43
CA THR A 275 33.20 -7.13 -2.87
C THR A 275 32.38 -6.65 -1.69
N LEU A 276 31.07 -6.79 -1.76
CA LEU A 276 30.14 -6.59 -0.65
C LEU A 276 29.80 -7.95 -0.05
N ILE A 277 30.15 -8.14 1.22
CA ILE A 277 29.95 -9.38 1.97
C ILE A 277 28.86 -9.15 3.03
N PRO A 278 27.62 -9.62 2.79
CA PRO A 278 26.49 -9.41 3.68
C PRO A 278 26.46 -10.33 4.91
N GLY A 279 27.38 -11.29 5.04
CA GLY A 279 27.42 -12.23 6.17
C GLY A 279 26.30 -13.29 6.16
N SER A 280 26.10 -13.96 7.30
CA SER A 280 24.97 -14.89 7.57
C SER A 280 24.68 -15.95 6.48
N LYS A 281 25.74 -16.50 5.84
CA LYS A 281 25.68 -17.50 4.75
C LYS A 281 24.97 -17.02 3.47
N GLN A 282 24.87 -15.72 3.24
CA GLN A 282 24.33 -15.16 1.99
C GLN A 282 25.45 -14.94 0.96
N LYS A 283 25.11 -14.89 -0.33
CA LYS A 283 26.09 -14.71 -1.41
C LYS A 283 26.68 -13.29 -1.39
N SER A 284 27.99 -13.18 -1.53
CA SER A 284 28.66 -11.89 -1.71
C SER A 284 28.39 -11.33 -3.11
N LYS A 285 28.24 -10.01 -3.21
CA LYS A 285 28.24 -9.30 -4.49
C LYS A 285 29.68 -8.99 -4.87
N TYR A 286 30.09 -9.39 -6.07
CA TYR A 286 31.42 -9.12 -6.61
C TYR A 286 31.28 -8.26 -7.88
N THR A 287 31.99 -7.14 -7.92
CA THR A 287 31.91 -6.18 -9.02
C THR A 287 33.31 -5.80 -9.49
N VAL A 288 33.53 -5.89 -10.80
CA VAL A 288 34.76 -5.48 -11.47
C VAL A 288 34.52 -4.16 -12.18
N TYR A 289 35.49 -3.26 -12.08
CA TYR A 289 35.46 -1.97 -12.76
C TYR A 289 36.64 -1.88 -13.75
N GLU A 290 36.33 -1.45 -14.97
CA GLU A 290 37.32 -1.18 -16.01
C GLU A 290 37.15 0.25 -16.52
N PHE A 291 38.25 0.95 -16.76
CA PHE A 291 38.27 2.33 -17.22
C PHE A 291 39.07 2.42 -18.53
N SER A 292 38.66 3.33 -19.43
CA SER A 292 39.43 3.60 -20.64
C SER A 292 40.72 4.39 -20.36
N ASP A 293 41.67 4.37 -21.31
CA ASP A 293 42.91 5.16 -21.22
C ASP A 293 42.59 6.66 -21.03
N LYS A 294 41.73 7.21 -21.89
CA LYS A 294 41.08 8.51 -21.64
C LYS A 294 40.21 8.36 -20.41
N ASN A 295 40.36 9.25 -19.44
CA ASN A 295 39.64 9.21 -18.17
C ASN A 295 39.21 10.62 -17.72
N TYR A 296 38.55 10.72 -16.57
CA TYR A 296 38.04 11.98 -16.02
C TYR A 296 39.13 13.00 -15.63
N LEU A 297 40.39 12.57 -15.42
CA LEU A 297 41.51 13.47 -15.08
C LEU A 297 42.08 14.18 -16.31
N GLY A 298 41.65 13.77 -17.52
CA GLY A 298 42.00 14.42 -18.78
C GLY A 298 43.26 13.91 -19.47
N PHE A 299 43.70 12.69 -19.15
CA PHE A 299 44.82 12.05 -19.85
C PHE A 299 44.58 11.94 -21.36
N ALA A 300 45.61 12.22 -22.16
CA ALA A 300 45.53 12.29 -23.62
C ALA A 300 44.51 13.34 -24.14
N SER A 301 44.19 14.35 -23.34
CA SER A 301 43.59 15.60 -23.83
C SER A 301 44.64 16.46 -24.56
N ASP A 302 44.20 17.53 -25.20
CA ASP A 302 45.05 18.50 -25.88
C ASP A 302 45.61 19.59 -24.94
N ARG A 303 45.40 19.45 -23.63
CA ARG A 303 45.80 20.42 -22.61
C ARG A 303 46.71 19.77 -21.55
N GLU A 304 47.76 20.49 -21.17
CA GLU A 304 48.61 20.14 -20.01
C GLU A 304 47.89 20.47 -18.70
N TYR A 305 48.28 19.82 -17.60
CA TYR A 305 47.72 20.12 -16.28
C TYR A 305 48.05 21.56 -15.84
N VAL A 306 47.04 22.27 -15.34
CA VAL A 306 47.17 23.59 -14.72
C VAL A 306 46.65 23.52 -13.27
N PRO A 307 47.45 23.87 -12.25
CA PRO A 307 46.99 23.88 -10.87
C PRO A 307 45.72 24.72 -10.67
N GLY A 308 44.72 24.15 -10.00
CA GLY A 308 43.45 24.84 -9.68
C GLY A 308 42.39 24.79 -10.80
N GLU A 309 42.70 24.24 -11.97
CA GLU A 309 41.75 24.11 -13.07
C GLU A 309 41.37 22.64 -13.33
N ASP A 310 40.15 22.40 -13.82
CA ASP A 310 39.78 21.12 -14.42
C ASP A 310 40.27 21.07 -15.88
N THR A 311 41.16 20.12 -16.17
CA THR A 311 41.79 19.96 -17.48
C THR A 311 40.77 19.75 -18.60
N LEU A 312 39.73 18.94 -18.37
CA LEU A 312 38.75 18.60 -19.40
C LEU A 312 37.76 19.74 -19.67
N PHE A 313 37.39 20.48 -18.63
CA PHE A 313 36.52 21.65 -18.78
C PHE A 313 37.17 22.72 -19.68
N LYS A 314 38.50 22.84 -19.65
CA LYS A 314 39.30 23.81 -20.44
C LYS A 314 39.91 23.24 -21.72
N ALA A 315 39.59 21.99 -22.10
CA ALA A 315 40.07 21.36 -23.34
C ALA A 315 39.33 21.93 -24.57
N GLU A 316 40.07 22.23 -25.65
CA GLU A 316 39.49 22.77 -26.90
C GLU A 316 38.83 21.66 -27.72
N LYS A 317 39.50 20.51 -27.84
CA LYS A 317 38.98 19.35 -28.56
C LYS A 317 37.89 18.61 -27.78
N ASP A 318 37.03 17.94 -28.53
CA ASP A 318 36.08 17.00 -27.94
C ASP A 318 36.80 15.82 -27.27
N TYR A 319 36.24 15.37 -26.16
CA TYR A 319 36.82 14.33 -25.32
C TYR A 319 35.73 13.43 -24.75
N ARG A 320 35.94 12.12 -24.86
CA ARG A 320 35.07 11.07 -24.34
C ARG A 320 35.89 10.05 -23.57
N TYR A 321 35.32 9.56 -22.48
CA TYR A 321 35.87 8.45 -21.71
C TYR A 321 34.76 7.51 -21.27
N THR A 322 35.13 6.27 -20.94
CA THR A 322 34.18 5.22 -20.61
C THR A 322 34.55 4.50 -19.32
N SER A 323 33.54 4.03 -18.60
CA SER A 323 33.68 3.08 -17.50
C SER A 323 32.83 1.84 -17.78
N THR A 324 33.32 0.66 -17.41
CA THR A 324 32.57 -0.59 -17.46
C THR A 324 32.44 -1.17 -16.06
N GLU A 325 31.22 -1.49 -15.67
CA GLU A 325 30.89 -2.21 -14.43
C GLU A 325 30.45 -3.63 -14.80
N ILE A 326 31.06 -4.65 -14.20
CA ILE A 326 30.78 -6.06 -14.48
C ILE A 326 30.40 -6.75 -13.18
N ASN A 327 29.22 -7.37 -13.14
CA ASN A 327 28.73 -8.16 -12.01
C ASN A 327 28.12 -9.47 -12.53
N GLY A 328 28.89 -10.55 -12.41
CA GLY A 328 28.54 -11.84 -13.00
C GLY A 328 28.38 -11.73 -14.52
N SER A 329 27.20 -12.08 -15.03
CA SER A 329 26.83 -11.99 -16.45
C SER A 329 26.30 -10.62 -16.87
N LYS A 330 26.07 -9.70 -15.93
CA LYS A 330 25.62 -8.33 -16.22
C LYS A 330 26.82 -7.42 -16.43
N ARG A 331 26.75 -6.61 -17.49
CA ARG A 331 27.76 -5.60 -17.80
C ARG A 331 27.07 -4.29 -18.15
N THR A 332 27.48 -3.20 -17.50
CA THR A 332 27.01 -1.84 -17.80
C THR A 332 28.19 -1.02 -18.30
N VAL A 333 28.07 -0.46 -19.50
CA VAL A 333 29.06 0.45 -20.08
C VAL A 333 28.49 1.86 -20.06
N ARG A 334 29.27 2.80 -19.52
CA ARG A 334 28.90 4.22 -19.43
C ARG A 334 29.90 5.05 -20.22
N GLU A 335 29.41 5.99 -21.01
CA GLU A 335 30.21 6.96 -21.76
C GLU A 335 29.94 8.37 -21.25
N TYR A 336 31.00 9.13 -21.01
CA TYR A 336 30.93 10.50 -20.48
C TYR A 336 31.65 11.48 -21.40
N ASN A 337 31.13 12.72 -21.46
CA ASN A 337 31.75 13.81 -22.19
C ASN A 337 32.78 14.61 -21.39
N LYS A 338 33.39 15.61 -22.04
CA LYS A 338 34.42 16.48 -21.43
C LYS A 338 33.91 17.30 -20.24
N TYR A 339 32.60 17.36 -20.02
CA TYR A 339 31.98 17.97 -18.83
C TYR A 339 31.49 16.94 -17.80
N HIS A 340 31.92 15.68 -17.93
CA HIS A 340 31.58 14.55 -17.08
C HIS A 340 30.08 14.15 -17.08
N LEU A 341 29.31 14.68 -18.02
CA LEU A 341 27.92 14.31 -18.24
C LEU A 341 27.87 12.96 -18.94
N ILE A 342 27.02 12.07 -18.45
CA ILE A 342 26.85 10.71 -18.99
C ILE A 342 26.04 10.78 -20.28
N GLU A 343 26.61 10.47 -21.43
CA GLU A 343 25.88 10.56 -22.72
C GLU A 343 25.19 9.25 -23.09
N LYS A 344 25.73 8.13 -22.60
CA LYS A 344 25.21 6.82 -22.93
C LYS A 344 25.43 5.80 -21.83
N GLU A 345 24.40 5.01 -21.55
CA GLU A 345 24.49 3.74 -20.82
C GLU A 345 24.06 2.58 -21.71
N SER A 346 24.78 1.47 -21.61
CA SER A 346 24.48 0.26 -22.35
C SER A 346 24.53 -0.94 -21.42
N PHE A 347 23.40 -1.63 -21.29
CA PHE A 347 23.18 -2.72 -20.37
C PHE A 347 23.18 -4.05 -21.13
N TYR A 348 24.11 -4.92 -20.75
CA TYR A 348 24.33 -6.21 -21.39
C TYR A 348 24.04 -7.35 -20.41
N GLN A 349 23.49 -8.44 -20.95
CA GLN A 349 23.36 -9.74 -20.30
C GLN A 349 24.09 -10.78 -21.17
N ASP A 350 25.11 -11.44 -20.64
CA ASP A 350 25.90 -12.44 -21.38
C ASP A 350 26.46 -11.93 -22.73
N SER A 351 26.78 -10.63 -22.81
CA SER A 351 27.21 -9.87 -24.00
C SER A 351 26.09 -9.40 -24.95
N GLU A 352 24.83 -9.75 -24.71
CA GLU A 352 23.68 -9.27 -25.48
C GLU A 352 23.18 -7.93 -24.92
N LEU A 353 23.09 -6.89 -25.76
CA LEU A 353 22.54 -5.58 -25.39
C LEU A 353 21.02 -5.70 -25.27
N TYR A 354 20.45 -5.43 -24.11
CA TYR A 354 19.00 -5.50 -23.89
C TYR A 354 18.36 -4.15 -23.60
N ARG A 355 19.14 -3.18 -23.11
CA ARG A 355 18.71 -1.81 -22.86
C ARG A 355 19.86 -0.86 -23.16
N ALA A 356 19.58 0.25 -23.83
CA ALA A 356 20.48 1.39 -23.92
C ALA A 356 19.73 2.66 -23.55
N GLU A 357 20.42 3.60 -22.93
CA GLU A 357 19.90 4.90 -22.57
C GLU A 357 20.86 5.95 -23.15
N ASP A 358 20.33 6.82 -24.01
CA ASP A 358 21.07 7.95 -24.57
C ASP A 358 20.55 9.24 -23.91
N TYR A 359 21.49 10.05 -23.42
CA TYR A 359 21.22 11.26 -22.65
C TYR A 359 21.71 12.47 -23.42
N VAL A 360 20.82 13.43 -23.64
CA VAL A 360 21.14 14.69 -24.30
C VAL A 360 21.01 15.80 -23.26
N TYR A 361 22.02 16.65 -23.15
CA TYR A 361 22.05 17.79 -22.23
C TYR A 361 22.01 19.10 -23.01
N PHE A 362 21.84 20.22 -22.29
CA PHE A 362 21.97 21.57 -22.85
C PHE A 362 23.42 22.03 -23.05
N ALA A 363 24.41 21.16 -22.79
CA ALA A 363 25.82 21.46 -22.98
C ALA A 363 26.21 21.58 -24.46
N GLU A 364 26.91 22.67 -24.80
CA GLU A 364 27.44 22.94 -26.14
C GLU A 364 28.93 22.59 -26.21
N LEU A 365 29.26 21.36 -26.58
CA LEU A 365 30.64 20.82 -26.45
C LEU A 365 31.70 21.52 -27.33
N SER A 366 31.26 22.28 -28.34
CA SER A 366 32.15 23.11 -29.17
C SER A 366 32.50 24.46 -28.53
N SER A 367 31.81 24.84 -27.45
CA SER A 367 32.06 26.07 -26.69
C SER A 367 32.99 25.82 -25.50
N GLY A 368 33.68 26.86 -25.04
CA GLY A 368 34.38 26.84 -23.76
C GLY A 368 33.39 26.76 -22.59
N ILE A 369 33.82 26.21 -21.46
CA ILE A 369 32.97 26.04 -20.26
C ILE A 369 32.42 27.38 -19.73
N GLU A 370 33.16 28.47 -19.97
CA GLU A 370 32.80 29.84 -19.60
C GLU A 370 31.59 30.40 -20.36
N TYR A 371 31.26 29.78 -21.50
CA TYR A 371 30.16 30.20 -22.38
C TYR A 371 28.97 29.24 -22.33
N GLN A 372 28.99 28.22 -21.45
CA GLN A 372 27.88 27.30 -21.28
C GLN A 372 26.66 28.00 -20.67
N PRO A 373 25.44 27.61 -21.07
CA PRO A 373 24.23 28.11 -20.41
C PRO A 373 24.15 27.60 -18.97
N ALA A 374 23.47 28.34 -18.08
CA ALA A 374 23.29 27.97 -16.67
C ALA A 374 22.24 26.86 -16.47
N ILE A 375 22.21 25.90 -17.39
CA ILE A 375 21.44 24.64 -17.38
C ILE A 375 22.19 23.53 -18.10
N TYR A 376 23.46 23.72 -18.47
CA TYR A 376 24.18 22.82 -19.38
C TYR A 376 24.27 21.38 -18.87
N SER A 377 24.19 21.16 -17.55
CA SER A 377 24.22 19.84 -16.93
C SER A 377 22.84 19.20 -16.73
N LEU A 378 21.74 19.90 -17.07
CA LEU A 378 20.39 19.35 -17.01
C LEU A 378 20.06 18.58 -18.29
N LEU A 379 19.29 17.50 -18.14
CA LEU A 379 18.85 16.67 -19.25
C LEU A 379 17.86 17.44 -20.13
N LYS A 380 18.18 17.57 -21.40
CA LYS A 380 17.26 18.05 -22.44
C LYS A 380 16.33 16.94 -22.92
N SER A 381 16.86 15.73 -23.09
CA SER A 381 16.06 14.55 -23.40
C SER A 381 16.76 13.27 -22.97
N GLN A 382 15.97 12.27 -22.62
CA GLN A 382 16.42 10.90 -22.39
C GLN A 382 15.72 9.99 -23.38
N VAL A 383 16.50 9.13 -24.04
CA VAL A 383 16.02 8.14 -25.00
C VAL A 383 16.37 6.76 -24.47
N THR A 384 15.37 5.97 -24.10
CA THR A 384 15.57 4.57 -23.70
C THR A 384 15.20 3.67 -24.87
N THR A 385 16.16 2.83 -25.28
CA THR A 385 15.94 1.80 -26.29
C THR A 385 15.97 0.43 -25.65
N TYR A 386 14.86 -0.28 -25.70
CA TYR A 386 14.77 -1.70 -25.32
C TYR A 386 15.05 -2.56 -26.53
N TYR A 387 15.81 -3.63 -26.34
CA TYR A 387 16.19 -4.58 -27.39
C TYR A 387 15.69 -5.98 -27.03
N ASN A 388 15.28 -6.73 -28.05
CA ASN A 388 15.10 -8.17 -27.98
C ASN A 388 15.49 -8.81 -29.33
N LEU A 389 15.39 -10.13 -29.45
CA LEU A 389 15.74 -10.86 -30.68
C LEU A 389 14.94 -10.43 -31.92
N ASN A 390 13.77 -9.81 -31.73
CA ASN A 390 12.83 -9.46 -32.80
C ASN A 390 12.89 -7.99 -33.22
N GLY A 391 13.65 -7.15 -32.51
CA GLY A 391 13.77 -5.73 -32.81
C GLY A 391 14.07 -4.87 -31.58
N SER A 392 13.68 -3.60 -31.66
CA SER A 392 13.84 -2.65 -30.57
C SER A 392 12.63 -1.71 -30.47
N ARG A 393 12.43 -1.14 -29.28
CA ARG A 393 11.48 -0.04 -29.05
C ARG A 393 12.21 1.12 -28.43
N VAL A 394 11.95 2.31 -28.95
CA VAL A 394 12.48 3.57 -28.45
C VAL A 394 11.36 4.30 -27.72
N ILE A 395 11.64 4.72 -26.49
CA ILE A 395 10.81 5.66 -25.74
C ILE A 395 11.65 6.91 -25.45
N GLN A 396 11.02 8.07 -25.49
CA GLN A 396 11.72 9.35 -25.31
C GLN A 396 10.93 10.25 -24.39
N GLN A 397 11.64 10.89 -23.47
CA GLN A 397 11.14 12.00 -22.66
C GLN A 397 12.00 13.24 -22.94
N SER A 398 11.39 14.42 -22.90
CA SER A 398 12.12 15.69 -23.08
C SER A 398 11.71 16.73 -22.06
N PHE A 399 12.64 17.65 -21.77
CA PHE A 399 12.54 18.62 -20.70
C PHE A 399 13.05 19.97 -21.16
N GLU A 400 12.41 21.03 -20.68
CA GLU A 400 12.90 22.42 -20.82
C GLU A 400 12.99 23.06 -19.44
N TYR A 401 13.97 23.95 -19.27
CA TYR A 401 14.25 24.63 -17.99
C TYR A 401 14.54 26.11 -18.23
N ASP A 402 14.32 26.93 -17.20
CA ASP A 402 14.92 28.26 -17.14
C ASP A 402 16.35 28.21 -16.56
N ASP A 403 17.07 29.33 -16.63
CA ASP A 403 18.45 29.46 -16.10
C ASP A 403 18.59 29.17 -14.58
N TYR A 404 17.49 29.08 -13.84
CA TYR A 404 17.46 28.81 -12.40
C TYR A 404 17.19 27.32 -12.10
N GLY A 405 17.08 26.49 -13.14
CA GLY A 405 16.80 25.06 -13.03
C GLY A 405 15.34 24.74 -12.74
N ASN A 406 14.43 25.71 -12.92
CA ASN A 406 13.01 25.40 -12.85
C ASN A 406 12.57 24.71 -14.13
N GLN A 407 11.95 23.53 -14.02
CA GLN A 407 11.41 22.82 -15.17
C GLN A 407 10.20 23.59 -15.72
N THR A 408 10.31 24.09 -16.94
CA THR A 408 9.26 24.85 -17.65
C THR A 408 8.42 23.97 -18.57
N GLN A 409 8.95 22.83 -19.00
CA GLN A 409 8.20 21.82 -19.75
C GLN A 409 8.71 20.41 -19.47
N VAL A 410 7.81 19.44 -19.50
CA VAL A 410 8.13 18.03 -19.75
C VAL A 410 7.15 17.45 -20.76
N ILE A 411 7.66 16.65 -21.69
CA ILE A 411 6.87 15.83 -22.61
C ILE A 411 7.16 14.36 -22.26
N MET A 412 6.12 13.62 -21.89
CA MET A 412 6.18 12.21 -21.50
C MET A 412 6.29 11.29 -22.74
N PRO A 413 6.68 10.01 -22.56
CA PRO A 413 6.77 9.05 -23.66
C PRO A 413 5.51 8.83 -24.48
N ASP A 414 4.33 9.04 -23.89
CA ASP A 414 3.04 8.94 -24.59
C ASP A 414 2.69 10.18 -25.41
N GLY A 415 3.38 11.31 -25.21
CA GLY A 415 3.14 12.60 -25.85
C GLY A 415 2.36 13.60 -25.00
N SER A 416 1.82 13.20 -23.84
CA SER A 416 1.27 14.15 -22.86
C SER A 416 2.36 15.13 -22.41
N ARG A 417 1.97 16.34 -22.01
CA ARG A 417 2.95 17.34 -21.60
C ARG A 417 2.46 18.19 -20.44
N ILE A 418 3.40 18.63 -19.60
CA ILE A 418 3.17 19.60 -18.55
C ILE A 418 3.99 20.84 -18.86
N THR A 419 3.39 22.01 -18.81
CA THR A 419 4.10 23.30 -18.88
C THR A 419 3.99 24.06 -17.58
N ARG A 420 5.05 24.77 -17.20
CA ARG A 420 5.13 25.58 -16.00
C ARG A 420 5.63 26.98 -16.31
N ILE A 421 4.93 27.97 -15.78
CA ILE A 421 5.31 29.38 -15.84
C ILE A 421 5.69 29.80 -14.43
N TYR A 422 6.83 30.47 -14.28
CA TYR A 422 7.31 30.99 -12.99
C TYR A 422 7.24 32.53 -12.99
N TYR A 423 7.01 33.12 -11.83
CA TYR A 423 7.06 34.57 -11.68
C TYR A 423 8.47 35.11 -11.90
N PRO A 424 8.62 36.29 -12.53
CA PRO A 424 9.93 36.92 -12.66
C PRO A 424 10.50 37.26 -11.27
N ALA A 425 11.82 37.32 -11.14
CA ALA A 425 12.50 37.66 -9.88
C ALA A 425 12.06 39.00 -9.26
N GLN A 426 11.58 39.94 -10.09
CA GLN A 426 11.06 41.25 -9.65
C GLN A 426 9.59 41.20 -9.15
N GLY A 427 8.95 40.02 -9.19
CA GLY A 427 7.55 39.84 -8.85
C GLY A 427 6.59 40.36 -9.92
N GLU A 428 5.30 40.20 -9.65
CA GLU A 428 4.20 40.65 -10.50
C GLU A 428 3.08 41.24 -9.64
N SER A 429 3.14 42.57 -9.44
CA SER A 429 2.08 43.35 -8.78
C SER A 429 1.59 42.72 -7.46
N THR A 430 0.29 42.44 -7.33
CA THR A 430 -0.34 41.82 -6.16
C THR A 430 -0.29 40.30 -6.14
N ASN A 431 0.11 39.65 -7.24
CA ASN A 431 0.04 38.19 -7.39
C ASN A 431 1.30 37.49 -6.89
N CYS A 432 2.44 38.16 -6.95
CA CYS A 432 3.69 37.68 -6.36
C CYS A 432 4.60 38.88 -6.04
N PRO A 433 5.12 39.01 -4.81
CA PRO A 433 6.15 40.01 -4.52
C PRO A 433 7.46 39.68 -5.26
N ALA A 434 8.41 40.63 -5.28
CA ALA A 434 9.77 40.34 -5.72
C ALA A 434 10.40 39.25 -4.84
N ASP A 435 11.25 38.42 -5.43
CA ASP A 435 12.03 37.46 -4.66
C ASP A 435 13.10 38.20 -3.82
N PRO A 436 13.23 37.93 -2.51
CA PRO A 436 14.22 38.61 -1.66
C PRO A 436 15.67 38.45 -2.14
N ASN A 437 15.97 37.36 -2.84
CA ASN A 437 17.30 37.04 -3.36
C ASN A 437 17.43 37.36 -4.87
N LEU A 438 16.38 37.91 -5.48
CA LEU A 438 16.24 38.19 -6.92
C LEU A 438 16.44 36.96 -7.83
N MET A 439 15.84 35.83 -7.45
CA MET A 439 15.83 34.58 -8.22
C MET A 439 14.43 34.20 -8.69
N VAL A 440 14.33 33.47 -9.81
CA VAL A 440 13.07 32.89 -10.31
C VAL A 440 12.87 31.54 -9.62
N ARG A 441 11.77 31.38 -8.87
CA ARG A 441 11.44 30.12 -8.16
C ARG A 441 9.96 29.92 -7.82
N TYR A 442 9.15 30.96 -7.88
CA TYR A 442 7.73 30.90 -7.51
C TYR A 442 6.90 30.48 -8.72
N LEU A 443 6.23 29.33 -8.62
CA LEU A 443 5.39 28.76 -9.67
C LEU A 443 4.13 29.62 -9.84
N LYS A 444 3.92 30.21 -11.01
CA LYS A 444 2.73 30.99 -11.34
C LYS A 444 1.59 30.11 -11.83
N GLU A 445 1.91 29.22 -12.76
CA GLU A 445 0.93 28.41 -13.48
C GLU A 445 1.55 27.06 -13.83
N GLU A 446 0.81 25.98 -13.61
CA GLU A 446 1.09 24.66 -14.15
C GLU A 446 -0.11 24.19 -14.98
N THR A 447 0.15 23.79 -16.22
CA THR A 447 -0.89 23.33 -17.15
C THR A 447 -0.55 21.95 -17.65
N HIS A 448 -1.45 21.00 -17.42
CA HIS A 448 -1.39 19.63 -17.94
C HIS A 448 -2.16 19.55 -19.26
N TYR A 449 -1.49 19.10 -20.32
CA TYR A 449 -2.08 18.85 -21.62
C TYR A 449 -2.21 17.33 -21.82
N PRO A 450 -3.42 16.84 -22.09
CA PRO A 450 -3.66 15.42 -22.35
C PRO A 450 -2.94 14.95 -23.63
N VAL A 451 -2.78 13.62 -23.78
CA VAL A 451 -2.12 13.02 -24.95
C VAL A 451 -2.90 13.23 -26.25
N THR A 452 -4.23 13.31 -26.17
CA THR A 452 -5.13 13.57 -27.29
C THR A 452 -6.29 14.46 -26.83
N ASN A 453 -6.95 15.10 -27.79
CA ASN A 453 -8.19 15.86 -27.61
C ASN A 453 -9.37 15.20 -28.37
N ASP A 454 -9.23 13.93 -28.77
CA ASP A 454 -10.20 13.22 -29.60
C ASP A 454 -11.57 13.08 -28.91
N ASN A 455 -11.64 13.14 -27.58
CA ASN A 455 -12.86 13.04 -26.78
C ASN A 455 -13.26 14.37 -26.12
N ASN A 456 -12.78 15.50 -26.66
CA ASN A 456 -12.99 16.86 -26.13
C ASN A 456 -12.33 17.12 -24.76
N GLU A 457 -11.26 16.40 -24.45
CA GLU A 457 -10.42 16.69 -23.30
C GLU A 457 -9.84 18.11 -23.43
N ILE A 458 -9.92 18.88 -22.34
CA ILE A 458 -9.33 20.23 -22.24
C ILE A 458 -8.12 20.19 -21.31
N GLU A 459 -7.18 21.09 -21.48
CA GLU A 459 -6.07 21.26 -20.55
C GLU A 459 -6.56 21.63 -19.13
N ARG A 460 -5.86 21.13 -18.11
CA ARG A 460 -6.11 21.47 -16.70
C ARG A 460 -5.03 22.40 -16.21
N THR A 461 -5.41 23.56 -15.69
CA THR A 461 -4.49 24.60 -15.21
C THR A 461 -4.69 24.87 -13.73
N THR A 462 -3.56 24.90 -13.01
CA THR A 462 -3.47 25.33 -11.62
C THR A 462 -2.67 26.62 -11.56
N THR A 463 -3.22 27.67 -10.95
CA THR A 463 -2.53 28.95 -10.74
C THR A 463 -2.24 29.19 -9.28
N THR A 464 -1.05 29.73 -8.98
CA THR A 464 -0.60 29.99 -7.61
C THR A 464 -0.20 31.46 -7.46
N THR A 465 -0.57 32.08 -6.33
CA THR A 465 -0.13 33.43 -5.95
C THR A 465 0.68 33.39 -4.65
N TYR A 466 1.44 34.44 -4.38
CA TYR A 466 2.34 34.54 -3.24
C TYR A 466 2.25 35.92 -2.58
N LYS A 467 2.61 35.98 -1.29
CA LYS A 467 2.64 37.21 -0.49
C LYS A 467 3.95 37.33 0.28
N ALA A 468 4.35 38.57 0.56
CA ALA A 468 5.51 38.88 1.38
C ALA A 468 5.10 38.99 2.86
N ILE A 469 5.94 38.46 3.74
CA ILE A 469 5.86 38.61 5.20
C ILE A 469 7.18 39.25 5.67
N PRO A 470 7.16 40.35 6.45
CA PRO A 470 8.39 40.97 6.98
C PRO A 470 9.26 39.94 7.69
N SER A 471 10.59 40.01 7.55
CA SER A 471 11.48 39.12 8.31
C SER A 471 11.75 39.69 9.69
N GLN A 472 12.05 38.82 10.66
CA GLN A 472 12.44 39.23 12.02
C GLN A 472 13.97 39.38 12.17
N GLY A 473 14.73 39.06 11.11
CA GLY A 473 16.19 39.10 11.09
C GLY A 473 16.75 40.48 10.77
N ILE A 474 18.05 40.66 11.03
CA ILE A 474 18.75 41.94 10.81
C ILE A 474 19.09 42.17 9.33
N ASP A 475 19.19 41.10 8.52
CA ASP A 475 19.81 41.12 7.18
C ASP A 475 18.88 40.69 6.02
N THR A 476 17.61 40.37 6.32
CA THR A 476 16.55 40.08 5.33
C THR A 476 15.35 40.96 5.64
N ASP A 477 14.77 41.62 4.63
CA ASP A 477 13.64 42.55 4.83
C ASP A 477 12.30 41.81 4.95
N TYR A 478 12.11 40.79 4.12
CA TYR A 478 10.91 39.96 4.06
C TYR A 478 11.24 38.58 3.48
N PHE A 479 10.32 37.63 3.66
CA PHE A 479 10.31 36.36 2.93
C PHE A 479 8.93 36.16 2.29
N VAL A 480 8.86 35.23 1.35
CA VAL A 480 7.65 35.02 0.54
C VAL A 480 7.05 33.67 0.88
N VAL A 481 5.73 33.66 1.02
CA VAL A 481 4.93 32.47 1.28
C VAL A 481 3.81 32.35 0.25
N GLN A 482 3.31 31.13 0.05
CA GLN A 482 2.18 30.86 -0.81
C GLN A 482 0.93 31.58 -0.29
N HIS A 483 0.08 32.10 -1.18
CA HIS A 483 -1.10 32.88 -0.80
C HIS A 483 -2.40 32.23 -1.28
N THR A 484 -2.54 31.99 -2.58
CA THR A 484 -3.68 31.24 -3.12
C THR A 484 -3.20 30.15 -4.08
N VAL A 485 -3.96 29.05 -4.16
CA VAL A 485 -3.88 28.03 -5.22
C VAL A 485 -5.28 27.87 -5.80
N GLU A 486 -5.40 27.98 -7.11
CA GLU A 486 -6.67 27.94 -7.83
C GLU A 486 -6.60 26.91 -8.95
N GLN A 487 -7.52 25.95 -8.91
CA GLN A 487 -7.80 25.01 -10.00
C GLN A 487 -9.32 24.90 -10.05
N SER A 488 -9.93 25.53 -11.05
CA SER A 488 -11.41 25.63 -11.13
C SER A 488 -12.06 24.25 -10.91
N PRO A 489 -13.09 24.16 -10.05
CA PRO A 489 -13.78 25.21 -9.30
C PRO A 489 -13.31 25.32 -7.82
N THR A 490 -12.08 24.89 -7.53
CA THR A 490 -11.49 24.88 -6.19
C THR A 490 -10.46 26.00 -6.01
N THR A 491 -10.58 26.73 -4.89
CA THR A 491 -9.60 27.72 -4.45
C THR A 491 -9.14 27.38 -3.04
N ILE A 492 -7.84 27.50 -2.77
CA ILE A 492 -7.25 27.36 -1.44
C ILE A 492 -6.51 28.65 -1.10
N GLU A 493 -6.84 29.27 0.02
CA GLU A 493 -6.19 30.45 0.57
C GLU A 493 -5.38 30.09 1.83
N PHE A 494 -4.18 30.65 1.95
CA PHE A 494 -3.25 30.42 3.06
C PHE A 494 -3.02 31.70 3.85
N SER A 495 -3.17 31.64 5.18
CA SER A 495 -2.86 32.73 6.10
C SER A 495 -1.75 32.34 7.07
N TYR A 496 -0.98 33.30 7.58
CA TYR A 496 0.22 33.06 8.38
C TYR A 496 0.25 33.92 9.65
N TYR A 497 1.08 33.55 10.62
CA TYR A 497 1.33 34.36 11.81
C TYR A 497 2.29 35.52 11.48
N GLU A 498 1.81 36.76 11.60
CA GLU A 498 2.49 37.99 11.13
C GLU A 498 2.57 39.12 12.18
N ASP A 499 1.97 38.97 13.37
CA ASP A 499 1.91 40.05 14.36
C ASP A 499 3.23 40.24 15.12
N GLU A 500 3.63 41.48 15.43
CA GLU A 500 4.82 41.80 16.26
C GLU A 500 4.76 41.15 17.67
N GLY A 501 3.59 40.67 18.10
CA GLY A 501 3.36 39.97 19.36
C GLY A 501 3.52 38.44 19.29
N SER A 502 3.64 37.85 18.11
CA SER A 502 3.96 36.42 17.99
C SER A 502 5.40 36.17 18.43
N LYS A 503 5.58 35.20 19.32
CA LYS A 503 6.93 34.77 19.74
C LYS A 503 7.73 34.40 18.48
N PRO A 504 9.05 34.70 18.40
CA PRO A 504 9.87 34.48 17.20
C PRO A 504 9.77 33.10 16.53
N LEU A 505 9.35 32.08 17.28
CA LEU A 505 9.19 30.70 16.81
C LEU A 505 7.84 30.42 16.09
N LYS A 506 6.80 31.22 16.36
CA LYS A 506 5.48 31.12 15.69
C LYS A 506 5.43 31.89 14.38
N TYR A 507 6.20 32.98 14.30
CA TYR A 507 6.16 33.92 13.19
C TYR A 507 6.48 33.24 11.85
N GLY A 508 5.69 33.52 10.81
CA GLY A 508 5.85 32.92 9.48
C GLY A 508 5.29 31.50 9.31
N ARG A 509 4.78 30.86 10.38
CA ARG A 509 4.09 29.57 10.27
C ARG A 509 2.66 29.73 9.78
N LEU A 510 2.12 28.68 9.17
CA LEU A 510 0.75 28.63 8.66
C LEU A 510 -0.25 28.82 9.82
N LYS A 511 -1.12 29.81 9.70
CA LYS A 511 -2.15 30.12 10.70
C LYS A 511 -3.49 29.49 10.33
N SER A 512 -3.88 29.57 9.06
CA SER A 512 -5.06 28.88 8.56
C SER A 512 -4.94 28.52 7.09
N LYS A 513 -5.72 27.52 6.69
CA LYS A 513 -5.91 27.09 5.30
C LYS A 513 -7.42 27.05 5.03
N THR A 514 -7.90 27.92 4.15
CA THR A 514 -9.31 28.00 3.76
C THR A 514 -9.48 27.40 2.37
N ARG A 515 -10.33 26.39 2.22
CA ARG A 515 -10.67 25.76 0.93
C ARG A 515 -12.08 26.16 0.55
N VAL A 516 -12.25 26.72 -0.65
CA VAL A 516 -13.55 27.03 -1.24
C VAL A 516 -13.74 26.14 -2.47
N GLN A 517 -14.78 25.32 -2.48
CA GLN A 517 -15.17 24.47 -3.61
C GLN A 517 -16.65 24.72 -3.92
N ASN A 518 -16.98 25.13 -5.15
CA ASN A 518 -18.38 25.40 -5.56
C ASN A 518 -19.17 26.30 -4.57
N ASN A 519 -18.51 27.32 -3.99
CA ASN A 519 -19.02 28.22 -2.94
C ASN A 519 -19.18 27.61 -1.53
N HIS A 520 -18.76 26.37 -1.30
CA HIS A 520 -18.67 25.75 0.02
C HIS A 520 -17.27 25.96 0.60
N SER A 521 -17.19 26.58 1.77
CA SER A 521 -15.91 26.89 2.43
C SER A 521 -15.65 25.94 3.59
N SER A 522 -14.48 25.31 3.65
CA SER A 522 -13.95 24.69 4.85
C SER A 522 -12.64 25.37 5.27
N ASN A 523 -12.27 25.26 6.55
CA ASN A 523 -11.10 25.92 7.10
C ASN A 523 -10.36 24.99 8.05
N VAL A 524 -9.03 25.03 8.02
CA VAL A 524 -8.18 24.44 9.07
C VAL A 524 -7.43 25.58 9.75
N ASP A 525 -7.60 25.75 11.05
CA ASP A 525 -6.81 26.66 11.88
C ASP A 525 -5.70 25.89 12.61
N TYR A 526 -4.50 26.47 12.66
CA TYR A 526 -3.33 25.87 13.28
C TYR A 526 -2.88 26.67 14.50
N GLU A 527 -2.74 26.01 15.64
CA GLU A 527 -2.17 26.59 16.86
C GLU A 527 -0.86 25.86 17.26
N TYR A 528 0.22 26.62 17.38
CA TYR A 528 1.54 26.09 17.75
C TYR A 528 1.86 26.37 19.21
N ASN A 529 2.07 25.34 20.02
CA ASN A 529 2.39 25.44 21.45
C ASN A 529 3.81 24.92 21.71
N PHE A 530 4.75 25.85 21.90
CA PHE A 530 6.14 25.54 22.22
C PHE A 530 6.27 25.18 23.71
N LEU A 531 6.32 23.89 24.01
CA LEU A 531 6.54 23.35 25.35
C LEU A 531 8.04 23.37 25.70
N SER A 532 8.40 22.88 26.88
CA SER A 532 9.79 22.79 27.35
C SER A 532 10.68 21.95 26.43
N ASP A 533 10.13 20.86 25.92
CA ASP A 533 10.80 19.71 25.30
C ASP A 533 10.25 19.34 23.92
N ALA A 534 9.04 19.80 23.56
CA ALA A 534 8.40 19.51 22.27
C ALA A 534 7.57 20.70 21.74
N LEU A 535 7.35 20.74 20.43
CA LEU A 535 6.35 21.58 19.78
C LEU A 535 5.05 20.78 19.66
N GLN A 536 3.95 21.27 20.23
CA GLN A 536 2.62 20.77 19.93
C GLN A 536 1.98 21.60 18.81
N THR A 537 1.52 20.96 17.75
CA THR A 537 0.66 21.55 16.73
C THR A 537 -0.76 21.07 16.95
N VAL A 538 -1.71 21.99 17.04
CA VAL A 538 -3.13 21.70 17.19
C VAL A 538 -3.82 22.14 15.90
N SER A 539 -4.50 21.22 15.23
CA SER A 539 -5.28 21.50 14.02
C SER A 539 -6.77 21.53 14.38
N THR A 540 -7.48 22.56 13.95
CA THR A 540 -8.94 22.66 14.13
C THR A 540 -9.59 22.78 12.76
N TYR A 541 -10.23 21.73 12.29
CA TYR A 541 -10.98 21.74 11.04
C TYR A 541 -12.42 22.19 11.29
N THR A 542 -12.88 23.15 10.50
CA THR A 542 -14.27 23.61 10.44
C THR A 542 -14.81 23.35 9.04
N SER A 543 -15.84 22.51 8.94
CA SER A 543 -16.52 22.20 7.69
C SER A 543 -17.42 23.35 7.21
N HIS A 544 -17.93 23.23 5.98
CA HIS A 544 -18.86 24.21 5.41
C HIS A 544 -20.20 24.32 6.15
N ASP A 545 -20.60 23.26 6.86
CA ASP A 545 -21.80 23.19 7.70
C ASP A 545 -21.50 23.39 9.20
N SER A 546 -20.34 24.00 9.52
CA SER A 546 -19.94 24.41 10.88
C SER A 546 -19.68 23.27 11.87
N LEU A 547 -19.41 22.05 11.40
CA LEU A 547 -18.89 20.98 12.23
C LEU A 547 -17.40 21.22 12.49
N VAL A 548 -16.99 20.99 13.74
CA VAL A 548 -15.62 21.28 14.19
C VAL A 548 -14.98 20.00 14.71
N SER A 549 -13.90 19.56 14.06
CA SER A 549 -13.01 18.50 14.56
C SER A 549 -11.65 19.08 14.94
N LYS A 550 -10.97 18.40 15.87
CA LYS A 550 -9.72 18.90 16.44
C LYS A 550 -8.77 17.76 16.74
N ASP A 551 -7.58 17.81 16.17
CA ASP A 551 -6.47 16.89 16.44
C ASP A 551 -5.24 17.65 16.94
N SER A 552 -4.26 16.92 17.47
CA SER A 552 -2.95 17.50 17.77
C SER A 552 -1.83 16.50 17.66
N GLU A 553 -0.65 17.00 17.32
CA GLU A 553 0.60 16.25 17.32
C GLU A 553 1.65 16.98 18.16
N LYS A 554 2.58 16.23 18.75
CA LYS A 554 3.78 16.77 19.40
C LYS A 554 5.02 16.22 18.72
N VAL A 555 5.93 17.10 18.34
CA VAL A 555 7.25 16.72 17.83
C VAL A 555 8.35 17.19 18.78
N ASP A 556 9.36 16.36 19.01
CA ASP A 556 10.50 16.74 19.84
C ASP A 556 11.41 17.75 19.12
N TYR A 557 12.20 18.51 19.88
CA TYR A 557 13.09 19.52 19.29
C TYR A 557 14.42 18.99 18.76
N PHE A 558 14.81 17.76 19.11
CA PHE A 558 16.09 17.18 18.77
C PHE A 558 16.02 16.45 17.41
N TRP A 559 15.09 15.52 17.25
CA TRP A 559 14.87 14.72 16.04
C TRP A 559 13.78 15.30 15.14
N GLY A 560 12.90 16.15 15.67
CA GLY A 560 11.65 16.48 14.99
C GLY A 560 10.71 15.29 14.87
N GLY A 561 10.93 14.24 15.68
CA GLY A 561 10.17 13.01 15.68
C GLY A 561 8.85 13.19 16.43
N LEU A 562 7.81 12.52 15.95
CA LEU A 562 6.49 12.52 16.55
C LEU A 562 6.50 11.81 17.90
N VAL A 563 6.37 12.54 19.00
CA VAL A 563 6.36 11.99 20.38
C VAL A 563 4.96 11.78 20.94
N GLN A 564 3.94 12.45 20.40
CA GLN A 564 2.55 12.21 20.76
C GLN A 564 1.59 12.57 19.61
N THR A 565 0.51 11.81 19.45
CA THR A 565 -0.68 12.22 18.69
C THR A 565 -1.92 12.19 19.58
N ILE A 566 -2.89 13.03 19.24
CA ILE A 566 -4.26 13.00 19.73
C ILE A 566 -5.14 13.15 18.49
N ASP A 567 -5.90 12.12 18.15
CA ASP A 567 -6.82 12.19 17.02
C ASP A 567 -8.08 13.02 17.34
N GLN A 568 -8.97 13.15 16.36
CA GLN A 568 -10.21 13.93 16.48
C GLN A 568 -11.23 13.39 17.50
N ASP A 569 -11.12 12.11 17.85
CA ASP A 569 -11.99 11.43 18.82
C ASP A 569 -11.35 11.42 20.23
N GLY A 570 -10.09 11.87 20.35
CA GLY A 570 -9.37 12.02 21.61
C GLY A 570 -8.45 10.85 21.95
N VAL A 571 -8.19 9.92 21.03
CA VAL A 571 -7.29 8.78 21.22
C VAL A 571 -5.84 9.27 21.20
N THR A 572 -5.13 9.08 22.31
CA THR A 572 -3.73 9.49 22.46
C THR A 572 -2.79 8.35 22.09
N THR A 573 -1.72 8.63 21.34
CA THR A 573 -0.60 7.70 21.15
C THR A 573 0.71 8.39 21.48
N ASP A 574 1.48 7.85 22.42
CA ASP A 574 2.78 8.36 22.86
C ASP A 574 3.92 7.50 22.32
N PHE A 575 5.03 8.13 21.92
CA PHE A 575 6.18 7.47 21.29
C PHE A 575 7.47 7.78 22.06
N VAL A 576 8.32 6.76 22.21
CA VAL A 576 9.67 6.90 22.79
C VAL A 576 10.71 6.52 21.74
N TYR A 577 11.78 7.30 21.68
CA TYR A 577 12.89 7.12 20.75
C TYR A 577 14.20 6.88 21.49
N ASP A 578 15.11 6.15 20.85
CA ASP A 578 16.47 5.97 21.34
C ASP A 578 17.41 7.11 20.88
N LYS A 579 18.71 7.03 21.21
CA LYS A 579 19.69 8.08 20.85
C LYS A 579 20.09 8.07 19.38
N LEU A 580 19.49 7.22 18.56
CA LEU A 580 19.62 7.19 17.11
C LEU A 580 18.32 7.62 16.41
N GLY A 581 17.31 8.06 17.15
CA GLY A 581 16.03 8.51 16.59
C GLY A 581 15.13 7.36 16.14
N ARG A 582 15.36 6.12 16.60
CA ARG A 582 14.51 4.97 16.29
C ARG A 582 13.41 4.83 17.35
N ASN A 583 12.16 4.61 16.92
CA ASN A 583 11.06 4.36 17.85
C ASN A 583 11.27 3.02 18.59
N THR A 584 11.31 3.05 19.92
CA THR A 584 11.51 1.88 20.79
C THR A 584 10.28 1.55 21.62
N LYS A 585 9.30 2.46 21.69
CA LYS A 585 8.03 2.23 22.40
C LYS A 585 6.92 3.08 21.79
N ALA A 586 5.74 2.49 21.72
CA ALA A 586 4.48 3.17 21.46
C ALA A 586 3.47 2.79 22.55
N VAL A 587 2.74 3.77 23.08
CA VAL A 587 1.72 3.56 24.11
C VAL A 587 0.44 4.26 23.66
N VAL A 588 -0.61 3.50 23.42
CA VAL A 588 -1.94 4.03 23.11
C VAL A 588 -2.69 4.22 24.43
N LEU A 589 -3.41 5.35 24.57
CA LEU A 589 -4.28 5.67 25.71
C LEU A 589 -3.61 5.52 27.09
N GLN A 590 -2.39 6.05 27.23
CA GLN A 590 -1.57 5.96 28.43
C GLN A 590 -2.34 6.40 29.70
N GLY A 591 -2.32 5.56 30.73
CA GLY A 591 -2.97 5.79 32.02
C GLY A 591 -4.46 5.44 32.08
N SER A 592 -5.06 4.97 30.98
CA SER A 592 -6.44 4.48 30.94
C SER A 592 -6.52 2.95 31.12
N GLU A 593 -7.75 2.42 31.24
CA GLU A 593 -7.97 0.97 31.23
C GLU A 593 -7.76 0.32 29.85
N TYR A 594 -7.70 1.14 28.78
CA TYR A 594 -7.45 0.75 27.39
C TYR A 594 -5.97 0.96 26.99
N GLU A 595 -5.07 1.17 27.96
CA GLU A 595 -3.65 1.36 27.67
C GLU A 595 -3.09 0.13 26.93
N VAL A 596 -2.49 0.32 25.76
CA VAL A 596 -1.81 -0.76 25.02
C VAL A 596 -0.39 -0.32 24.72
N THR A 597 0.57 -1.16 25.08
CA THR A 597 1.99 -0.91 24.82
C THR A 597 2.53 -1.83 23.73
N ARG A 598 3.37 -1.27 22.87
CA ARG A 598 4.28 -2.02 22.00
C ARG A 598 5.71 -1.56 22.25
N GLU A 599 6.59 -2.48 22.56
CA GLU A 599 8.03 -2.23 22.73
C GLU A 599 8.82 -2.81 21.56
N ILE A 600 9.87 -2.12 21.13
CA ILE A 600 10.75 -2.51 20.03
C ILE A 600 12.19 -2.49 20.52
N ILE A 601 12.85 -3.63 20.43
CA ILE A 601 14.24 -3.82 20.82
C ILE A 601 15.07 -4.08 19.57
N PHE A 602 16.04 -3.21 19.32
CA PHE A 602 16.99 -3.36 18.22
C PHE A 602 18.29 -4.01 18.71
N SER A 603 18.73 -5.06 18.03
CA SER A 603 20.08 -5.61 18.16
C SER A 603 20.84 -5.36 16.87
N VAL A 604 22.04 -4.80 16.96
CA VAL A 604 22.93 -4.53 15.83
C VAL A 604 24.32 -5.05 16.16
N GLY A 605 24.89 -5.85 15.26
CA GLY A 605 26.18 -6.50 15.45
C GLY A 605 26.43 -7.60 14.43
N ASP A 606 27.68 -8.03 14.25
CA ASP A 606 28.02 -9.11 13.32
C ASP A 606 27.26 -10.40 13.63
N GLY A 607 26.39 -10.82 12.70
CA GLY A 607 25.51 -11.98 12.88
C GLY A 607 24.43 -11.79 13.95
N ASN A 608 24.24 -10.57 14.47
CA ASN A 608 23.28 -10.22 15.51
C ASN A 608 22.49 -8.95 15.12
N ASN A 609 21.86 -8.98 13.95
CA ASN A 609 21.00 -7.91 13.48
C ASN A 609 19.54 -8.36 13.59
N SER A 610 18.79 -7.78 14.51
CA SER A 610 17.37 -8.11 14.68
C SER A 610 16.55 -6.97 15.26
N LYS A 611 15.25 -7.03 14.98
CA LYS A 611 14.21 -6.19 15.56
C LYS A 611 13.22 -7.12 16.27
N LEU A 612 13.14 -7.02 17.59
CA LEU A 612 12.18 -7.74 18.41
C LEU A 612 11.06 -6.77 18.79
N GLU A 613 9.84 -7.07 18.39
CA GLU A 613 8.65 -6.37 18.82
C GLU A 613 7.95 -7.19 19.91
N VAL A 614 7.48 -6.51 20.95
CA VAL A 614 6.77 -7.12 22.09
C VAL A 614 5.45 -6.37 22.27
N GLY A 615 4.33 -7.08 22.13
CA GLY A 615 2.99 -6.56 22.41
C GLY A 615 2.64 -6.62 23.90
N ASP A 616 1.63 -5.86 24.32
CA ASP A 616 1.12 -5.84 25.70
C ASP A 616 0.60 -7.20 26.18
N ASP A 617 0.20 -8.04 25.24
CA ASP A 617 -0.26 -9.42 25.43
C ASP A 617 0.87 -10.46 25.56
N GLY A 618 2.14 -10.03 25.48
CA GLY A 618 3.31 -10.89 25.54
C GLY A 618 3.67 -11.57 24.22
N GLN A 619 2.96 -11.27 23.12
CA GLN A 619 3.36 -11.73 21.80
C GLN A 619 4.69 -11.11 21.40
N THR A 620 5.48 -11.90 20.68
CA THR A 620 6.74 -11.42 20.15
C THR A 620 6.87 -11.69 18.67
N LEU A 621 7.41 -10.70 17.95
CA LEU A 621 7.79 -10.82 16.54
C LEU A 621 9.26 -10.40 16.42
N THR A 622 10.14 -11.39 16.19
CA THR A 622 11.56 -11.13 15.94
C THR A 622 11.82 -11.21 14.45
N THR A 623 12.16 -10.08 13.84
CA THR A 623 12.68 -10.02 12.47
C THR A 623 14.20 -10.03 12.51
N ILE A 624 14.83 -11.01 11.87
CA ILE A 624 16.28 -11.19 11.83
C ILE A 624 16.79 -10.85 10.44
N PHE A 625 17.85 -10.05 10.39
CA PHE A 625 18.44 -9.54 9.16
C PHE A 625 19.82 -10.16 8.94
N ASN A 626 20.24 -10.27 7.67
CA ASN A 626 21.66 -10.41 7.38
C ASN A 626 22.38 -9.08 7.70
N ASN A 627 23.72 -9.05 7.57
CA ASN A 627 24.48 -7.85 7.93
C ASN A 627 24.23 -6.68 6.95
N ALA A 628 23.68 -6.93 5.76
CA ALA A 628 23.29 -5.90 4.80
C ALA A 628 21.84 -5.39 4.98
N GLY A 629 21.10 -5.87 5.98
CA GLY A 629 19.74 -5.41 6.29
C GLY A 629 18.61 -6.15 5.58
N ASN A 630 18.88 -7.25 4.86
CA ASN A 630 17.81 -8.07 4.27
C ASN A 630 17.25 -9.05 5.30
N VAL A 631 15.92 -9.19 5.37
CA VAL A 631 15.24 -10.14 6.27
C VAL A 631 15.56 -11.57 5.87
N ILE A 632 16.17 -12.36 6.74
CA ILE A 632 16.52 -13.77 6.50
C ILE A 632 15.68 -14.75 7.31
N GLU A 633 15.15 -14.32 8.45
CA GLU A 633 14.35 -15.17 9.34
C GLU A 633 13.34 -14.31 10.11
N VAL A 634 12.12 -14.81 10.28
CA VAL A 634 11.12 -14.22 11.19
C VAL A 634 10.69 -15.27 12.19
N LYS A 635 10.68 -14.89 13.48
CA LYS A 635 10.19 -15.71 14.59
C LYS A 635 8.97 -15.07 15.22
N GLN A 636 7.97 -15.87 15.51
CA GLN A 636 6.75 -15.44 16.19
C GLN A 636 6.49 -16.30 17.44
N ASN A 637 5.91 -15.68 18.46
CA ASN A 637 5.29 -16.38 19.58
C ASN A 637 3.88 -15.82 19.78
N SER A 638 2.87 -16.66 19.58
CA SER A 638 1.45 -16.34 19.76
C SER A 638 0.98 -16.50 21.23
N GLY A 639 1.87 -16.35 22.20
CA GLY A 639 1.58 -16.45 23.64
C GLY A 639 1.33 -17.86 24.20
N LEU A 640 1.09 -18.88 23.36
CA LEU A 640 0.70 -20.24 23.80
C LEU A 640 1.83 -21.05 24.47
N ASN A 641 3.10 -20.80 24.13
CA ASN A 641 4.22 -21.65 24.59
C ASN A 641 5.49 -20.89 25.04
N ASN A 642 5.47 -19.55 25.07
CA ASN A 642 6.59 -18.67 25.46
C ASN A 642 7.94 -18.90 24.73
N VAL A 643 7.95 -19.65 23.62
CA VAL A 643 9.17 -19.92 22.83
C VAL A 643 8.93 -19.44 21.40
N PRO A 644 9.65 -18.40 20.93
CA PRO A 644 9.57 -17.96 19.54
C PRO A 644 9.88 -19.08 18.54
N LYS A 645 9.01 -19.24 17.55
CA LYS A 645 9.08 -20.24 16.48
C LYS A 645 9.40 -19.57 15.15
N THR A 646 10.29 -20.15 14.36
CA THR A 646 10.59 -19.65 13.01
C THR A 646 9.40 -19.90 12.10
N VAL A 647 8.82 -18.84 11.55
CA VAL A 647 7.65 -18.89 10.66
C VAL A 647 7.97 -18.53 9.23
N LEU A 648 9.08 -17.84 8.98
CA LEU A 648 9.52 -17.43 7.65
C LEU A 648 11.05 -17.46 7.56
N GLU A 649 11.56 -17.99 6.46
CA GLU A 649 12.97 -17.93 6.08
C GLU A 649 13.11 -17.46 4.63
N LYS A 650 14.14 -16.65 4.34
CA LYS A 650 14.43 -16.12 3.00
C LYS A 650 15.90 -16.30 2.62
N GLU A 651 16.14 -16.66 1.37
CA GLU A 651 17.47 -16.73 0.75
C GLU A 651 17.57 -15.71 -0.39
N TYR A 652 18.75 -15.10 -0.56
CA TYR A 652 18.98 -14.05 -1.55
C TYR A 652 20.12 -14.42 -2.51
N ASN A 653 20.02 -13.96 -3.76
CA ASN A 653 21.15 -14.00 -4.70
C ASN A 653 22.14 -12.84 -4.47
N GLU A 654 23.21 -12.81 -5.28
CA GLU A 654 24.25 -11.78 -5.28
C GLU A 654 23.78 -10.35 -5.62
N PHE A 655 22.53 -10.20 -6.10
CA PHE A 655 21.90 -8.91 -6.37
C PHE A 655 20.93 -8.47 -5.26
N GLY A 656 20.77 -9.27 -4.19
CA GLY A 656 19.82 -8.97 -3.11
C GLY A 656 18.36 -9.31 -3.46
N LEU A 657 18.11 -10.11 -4.50
CA LEU A 657 16.78 -10.59 -4.86
C LEU A 657 16.49 -11.93 -4.18
N VAL A 658 15.26 -12.13 -3.69
CA VAL A 658 14.85 -13.35 -2.97
C VAL A 658 14.81 -14.53 -3.92
N THR A 659 15.63 -15.57 -3.73
CA THR A 659 15.61 -16.78 -4.58
C THR A 659 14.77 -17.90 -4.00
N LYS A 660 14.56 -17.90 -2.68
CA LYS A 660 13.73 -18.88 -1.98
C LYS A 660 13.07 -18.25 -0.78
N GLN A 661 11.80 -18.57 -0.57
CA GLN A 661 11.04 -18.28 0.63
C GLN A 661 10.51 -19.59 1.20
N THR A 662 10.63 -19.79 2.51
CA THR A 662 10.06 -20.94 3.21
C THR A 662 9.18 -20.43 4.35
N GLU A 663 7.90 -20.78 4.32
CA GLU A 663 6.97 -20.55 5.42
C GLU A 663 6.82 -21.82 6.24
N THR A 664 6.82 -21.70 7.57
CA THR A 664 6.72 -22.85 8.47
C THR A 664 5.59 -22.63 9.46
N ASP A 665 4.59 -23.50 9.41
CA ASP A 665 3.51 -23.53 10.38
C ASP A 665 3.77 -24.58 11.45
N TRP A 666 3.50 -24.24 12.72
CA TRP A 666 3.77 -25.09 13.87
C TRP A 666 2.49 -25.61 14.50
N PHE A 667 2.39 -26.93 14.60
CA PHE A 667 1.31 -27.67 15.25
C PHE A 667 1.85 -28.20 16.59
N GLY A 668 1.89 -27.32 17.60
CA GLY A 668 2.56 -27.60 18.87
C GLY A 668 4.08 -27.76 18.70
N SER A 669 4.62 -28.98 18.90
CA SER A 669 6.04 -29.27 18.70
C SER A 669 6.41 -29.69 17.28
N SER A 670 5.44 -30.12 16.47
CA SER A 670 5.63 -30.48 15.06
C SER A 670 5.44 -29.27 14.15
N SER A 671 5.99 -29.32 12.94
CA SER A 671 5.84 -28.27 11.95
C SER A 671 5.72 -28.82 10.53
N THR A 672 5.11 -28.01 9.66
CA THR A 672 5.06 -28.22 8.21
C THR A 672 5.62 -26.97 7.53
N SER A 673 6.51 -27.16 6.57
CA SER A 673 7.15 -26.06 5.84
C SER A 673 6.83 -26.12 4.36
N VAL A 674 6.49 -24.97 3.77
CA VAL A 674 6.22 -24.79 2.35
C VAL A 674 7.23 -23.83 1.75
N SER A 675 7.94 -24.28 0.70
CA SER A 675 8.93 -23.48 -0.02
C SER A 675 8.43 -23.02 -1.39
N ILE A 676 8.80 -21.79 -1.75
CA ILE A 676 8.63 -21.22 -3.09
C ILE A 676 10.00 -20.71 -3.55
N THR A 677 10.37 -20.98 -4.81
CA THR A 677 11.60 -20.45 -5.41
C THR A 677 11.29 -19.47 -6.54
N PHE A 678 12.12 -18.45 -6.67
CA PHE A 678 11.96 -17.37 -7.64
C PHE A 678 13.18 -17.29 -8.55
N ASP A 679 12.92 -17.26 -9.85
CA ASP A 679 13.93 -16.92 -10.86
C ASP A 679 13.58 -15.58 -11.50
N TYR A 680 14.60 -14.80 -11.81
CA TYR A 680 14.46 -13.44 -12.32
C TYR A 680 14.94 -13.34 -13.77
N ASP A 681 14.34 -12.42 -14.51
CA ASP A 681 14.89 -11.99 -15.80
C ASP A 681 16.10 -11.06 -15.61
N PHE A 682 16.71 -10.65 -16.72
CA PHE A 682 17.87 -9.76 -16.67
C PHE A 682 17.53 -8.31 -16.28
N TYR A 683 16.26 -7.92 -16.31
CA TYR A 683 15.77 -6.65 -15.75
C TYR A 683 15.58 -6.71 -14.22
N GLY A 684 15.58 -7.91 -13.63
CA GLY A 684 15.33 -8.13 -12.21
C GLY A 684 13.84 -8.35 -11.87
N ASN A 685 12.98 -8.54 -12.86
CA ASN A 685 11.59 -8.94 -12.65
C ASN A 685 11.49 -10.45 -12.42
N ILE A 686 10.47 -10.89 -11.69
CA ILE A 686 10.16 -12.32 -11.56
C ILE A 686 9.85 -12.88 -12.95
N LYS A 687 10.52 -13.97 -13.30
CA LYS A 687 10.32 -14.74 -14.54
C LYS A 687 9.66 -16.09 -14.26
N TYR A 688 10.05 -16.75 -13.17
CA TYR A 688 9.42 -17.99 -12.71
C TYR A 688 9.16 -17.96 -11.22
N ILE A 689 8.03 -18.54 -10.82
CA ILE A 689 7.70 -18.90 -9.45
C ILE A 689 7.46 -20.40 -9.45
N THR A 690 8.29 -21.16 -8.72
CA THR A 690 8.13 -22.61 -8.59
C THR A 690 7.70 -22.94 -7.16
N HIS A 691 6.53 -23.56 -7.05
CA HIS A 691 5.94 -23.98 -5.78
C HIS A 691 6.41 -25.39 -5.42
N GLN A 692 6.45 -25.71 -4.12
CA GLN A 692 6.86 -27.03 -3.63
C GLN A 692 5.98 -28.18 -4.16
N ASP A 693 4.71 -27.91 -4.50
CA ASP A 693 3.78 -28.87 -5.10
C ASP A 693 4.04 -29.14 -6.59
N GLY A 694 5.04 -28.48 -7.19
CA GLY A 694 5.44 -28.63 -8.59
C GLY A 694 4.78 -27.65 -9.55
N ARG A 695 3.85 -26.81 -9.09
CA ARG A 695 3.28 -25.73 -9.92
C ARG A 695 4.35 -24.73 -10.30
N VAL A 696 4.27 -24.26 -11.55
CA VAL A 696 5.14 -23.20 -12.07
C VAL A 696 4.28 -22.09 -12.64
N GLU A 697 4.51 -20.88 -12.15
CA GLU A 697 4.03 -19.65 -12.78
C GLU A 697 5.18 -19.04 -13.57
N LYS A 698 4.86 -18.52 -14.75
CA LYS A 698 5.81 -17.90 -15.65
C LYS A 698 5.31 -16.51 -16.03
N VAL A 699 6.19 -15.53 -15.95
CA VAL A 699 5.90 -14.14 -16.31
C VAL A 699 6.90 -13.68 -17.37
N GLU A 700 6.40 -13.25 -18.52
CA GLU A 700 7.22 -12.72 -19.60
C GLU A 700 6.82 -11.28 -19.91
N GLN A 701 7.71 -10.35 -19.59
CA GLN A 701 7.56 -8.95 -19.97
C GLN A 701 8.27 -8.67 -21.30
N ASN A 702 7.54 -8.09 -22.25
CA ASN A 702 8.07 -7.69 -23.54
C ASN A 702 7.99 -6.17 -23.69
N TYR A 703 9.04 -5.48 -23.24
CA TYR A 703 9.18 -4.03 -23.36
C TYR A 703 9.14 -3.52 -24.81
N VAL A 704 9.55 -4.35 -25.79
CA VAL A 704 9.49 -3.98 -27.23
C VAL A 704 8.06 -4.08 -27.76
N GLY A 705 7.26 -5.02 -27.27
CA GLY A 705 5.85 -5.18 -27.62
C GLY A 705 4.90 -4.30 -26.79
N LEU A 706 5.34 -3.80 -25.64
CA LEU A 706 4.47 -3.33 -24.54
C LEU A 706 3.43 -4.38 -24.16
N SER A 707 3.90 -5.59 -23.88
CA SER A 707 3.01 -6.69 -23.48
C SER A 707 3.56 -7.45 -22.28
N LEU A 708 2.67 -8.02 -21.50
CA LEU A 708 2.96 -8.95 -20.42
C LEU A 708 2.20 -10.24 -20.67
N THR A 709 2.86 -11.38 -20.54
CA THR A 709 2.23 -12.70 -20.55
C THR A 709 2.46 -13.37 -19.20
N TYR A 710 1.37 -13.71 -18.51
CA TYR A 710 1.36 -14.58 -17.34
C TYR A 710 0.92 -15.98 -17.77
N GLU A 711 1.54 -17.02 -17.22
CA GLU A 711 1.18 -18.41 -17.50
C GLU A 711 1.27 -19.24 -16.22
N GLN A 712 0.17 -19.93 -15.86
CA GLN A 712 0.24 -21.09 -14.98
C GLN A 712 0.56 -22.28 -15.88
N VAL A 713 1.83 -22.69 -15.92
CA VAL A 713 2.37 -23.60 -16.94
C VAL A 713 1.55 -24.89 -17.01
N GLY A 714 1.02 -25.19 -18.20
CA GLY A 714 0.20 -26.37 -18.44
C GLY A 714 -1.29 -26.22 -18.12
N LEU A 715 -1.74 -25.05 -17.65
CA LEU A 715 -3.15 -24.78 -17.30
C LEU A 715 -3.75 -23.61 -18.10
N ILE A 716 -3.24 -22.38 -17.90
CA ILE A 716 -3.76 -21.15 -18.50
C ILE A 716 -2.63 -20.18 -18.86
N SER A 717 -2.91 -19.30 -19.81
CA SER A 717 -2.09 -18.12 -20.10
C SER A 717 -2.97 -16.88 -20.21
N GLU A 718 -2.48 -15.74 -19.74
CA GLU A 718 -3.10 -14.43 -19.89
C GLU A 718 -2.09 -13.47 -20.52
N SER A 719 -2.51 -12.79 -21.58
CA SER A 719 -1.72 -11.76 -22.25
C SER A 719 -2.39 -10.40 -22.12
N THR A 720 -1.61 -9.39 -21.72
CA THR A 720 -2.05 -7.99 -21.63
C THR A 720 -1.16 -7.12 -22.49
N ASN A 721 -1.75 -6.30 -23.36
CA ASN A 721 -1.06 -5.28 -24.15
C ASN A 721 -1.32 -3.90 -23.54
N TYR A 722 -0.31 -3.02 -23.59
CA TYR A 722 -0.35 -1.69 -22.98
C TYR A 722 -0.10 -0.59 -24.03
N ASN A 723 -0.66 0.59 -23.77
CA ASN A 723 -0.24 1.81 -24.47
C ASN A 723 1.04 2.41 -23.83
N LEU A 724 1.52 3.54 -24.33
CA LEU A 724 2.74 4.20 -23.82
C LEU A 724 2.54 4.86 -22.44
N SER A 725 1.30 5.13 -22.03
CA SER A 725 0.94 5.62 -20.70
C SER A 725 0.91 4.49 -19.65
N GLY A 726 1.05 3.22 -20.07
CA GLY A 726 0.97 2.06 -19.19
C GLY A 726 -0.43 1.51 -18.96
N ASN A 727 -1.44 2.01 -19.68
CA ASN A 727 -2.83 1.53 -19.55
C ASN A 727 -3.05 0.27 -20.39
N PRO A 728 -3.73 -0.77 -19.88
CA PRO A 728 -3.98 -1.99 -20.62
C PRO A 728 -5.02 -1.71 -21.72
N ILE A 729 -4.69 -1.97 -22.99
CA ILE A 729 -5.58 -1.77 -24.15
C ILE A 729 -6.28 -3.05 -24.60
N ARG A 730 -5.71 -4.22 -24.25
CA ARG A 730 -6.32 -5.53 -24.50
C ARG A 730 -5.80 -6.56 -23.50
N ARG A 731 -6.72 -7.32 -22.90
CA ARG A 731 -6.43 -8.50 -22.07
C ARG A 731 -7.10 -9.71 -22.69
N GLU A 732 -6.39 -10.84 -22.72
CA GLU A 732 -6.89 -12.08 -23.31
C GLU A 732 -6.36 -13.30 -22.55
N THR A 733 -7.28 -14.15 -22.09
CA THR A 733 -6.99 -15.39 -21.35
C THR A 733 -7.24 -16.60 -22.24
N ARG A 734 -6.32 -17.55 -22.25
CA ARG A 734 -6.38 -18.79 -23.04
C ARG A 734 -6.13 -20.02 -22.18
N ASP A 735 -6.75 -21.14 -22.55
CA ASP A 735 -6.41 -22.44 -21.98
C ASP A 735 -5.06 -22.97 -22.53
N ASN A 736 -4.56 -24.07 -21.95
CA ASN A 736 -3.35 -24.75 -22.41
C ASN A 736 -3.44 -25.32 -23.84
N SER A 737 -4.63 -25.38 -24.46
CA SER A 737 -4.81 -25.76 -25.86
C SER A 737 -4.76 -24.56 -26.81
N GLY A 738 -4.70 -23.34 -26.27
CA GLY A 738 -4.68 -22.08 -27.02
C GLY A 738 -6.06 -21.50 -27.33
N ASN A 739 -7.15 -22.07 -26.81
CA ASN A 739 -8.51 -21.54 -27.01
C ASN A 739 -8.70 -20.28 -26.16
N VAL A 740 -9.32 -19.24 -26.72
CA VAL A 740 -9.66 -18.02 -25.97
C VAL A 740 -10.82 -18.33 -25.02
N LEU A 741 -10.61 -18.04 -23.73
CA LEU A 741 -11.59 -18.21 -22.67
C LEU A 741 -12.25 -16.88 -22.29
N ALA A 742 -11.49 -15.78 -22.30
CA ALA A 742 -11.98 -14.44 -22.00
C ALA A 742 -11.16 -13.38 -22.73
N LYS A 743 -11.80 -12.27 -23.10
CA LYS A 743 -11.14 -11.12 -23.74
C LYS A 743 -11.78 -9.81 -23.28
N THR A 744 -10.98 -8.76 -23.09
CA THR A 744 -11.47 -7.40 -22.90
C THR A 744 -10.58 -6.40 -23.63
N ASP A 745 -11.16 -5.55 -24.47
CA ASP A 745 -10.48 -4.37 -25.05
C ASP A 745 -10.88 -3.12 -24.26
N TYR A 746 -9.95 -2.18 -24.11
CA TYR A 746 -10.11 -0.97 -23.29
C TYR A 746 -9.73 0.28 -24.10
N VAL A 747 -10.47 1.36 -23.92
CA VAL A 747 -10.16 2.69 -24.49
C VAL A 747 -10.13 3.71 -23.37
N TYR A 748 -9.11 4.58 -23.38
CA TYR A 748 -8.93 5.62 -22.37
C TYR A 748 -8.98 7.01 -23.02
N ASP A 749 -9.40 8.00 -22.24
CA ASP A 749 -9.24 9.40 -22.60
C ASP A 749 -7.78 9.86 -22.43
N GLY A 750 -7.53 11.13 -22.75
CA GLY A 750 -6.22 11.75 -22.63
C GLY A 750 -5.69 11.95 -21.19
N TYR A 751 -6.50 11.66 -20.17
CA TYR A 751 -6.17 11.70 -18.74
C TYR A 751 -6.06 10.30 -18.11
N SER A 752 -6.13 9.24 -18.92
CA SER A 752 -6.12 7.83 -18.49
C SER A 752 -7.41 7.37 -17.78
N ASN A 753 -8.52 8.07 -17.95
CA ASN A 753 -9.84 7.57 -17.53
C ASN A 753 -10.35 6.54 -18.54
N LEU A 754 -10.94 5.43 -18.06
CA LEU A 754 -11.47 4.37 -18.91
C LEU A 754 -12.80 4.79 -19.52
N ILE A 755 -12.84 5.13 -20.82
CA ILE A 755 -14.05 5.63 -21.48
C ILE A 755 -14.84 4.55 -22.23
N GLU A 756 -14.23 3.41 -22.53
CA GLU A 756 -14.90 2.32 -23.24
C GLU A 756 -14.31 0.94 -22.94
N THR A 757 -15.18 -0.07 -22.87
CA THR A 757 -14.78 -1.49 -22.85
C THR A 757 -15.57 -2.32 -23.85
N TRP A 758 -14.91 -3.37 -24.37
CA TRP A 758 -15.51 -4.42 -25.19
C TRP A 758 -15.19 -5.77 -24.57
N ASP A 759 -16.20 -6.59 -24.25
CA ASP A 759 -16.00 -7.90 -23.64
C ASP A 759 -15.81 -9.04 -24.65
N THR A 760 -15.80 -10.28 -24.16
CA THR A 760 -15.60 -11.49 -24.97
C THR A 760 -16.67 -11.68 -26.05
N SER A 761 -17.85 -11.09 -25.86
CA SER A 761 -19.00 -11.16 -26.76
C SER A 761 -19.16 -9.89 -27.60
N ASP A 762 -18.11 -9.05 -27.65
CA ASP A 762 -18.08 -7.76 -28.34
C ASP A 762 -19.20 -6.79 -27.89
N ARG A 763 -19.65 -6.88 -26.63
CA ARG A 763 -20.58 -5.92 -26.04
C ARG A 763 -19.82 -4.68 -25.58
N ARG A 764 -20.36 -3.49 -25.89
CA ARG A 764 -19.76 -2.18 -25.61
C ARG A 764 -20.34 -1.55 -24.34
N THR A 765 -19.48 -1.08 -23.45
CA THR A 765 -19.84 -0.18 -22.34
C THR A 765 -19.07 1.13 -22.46
N VAL A 766 -19.73 2.26 -22.24
CA VAL A 766 -19.15 3.62 -22.34
C VAL A 766 -19.24 4.33 -21.01
N PHE A 767 -18.20 5.06 -20.63
CA PHE A 767 -18.09 5.79 -19.37
C PHE A 767 -17.83 7.28 -19.62
N GLU A 768 -18.41 8.15 -18.78
CA GLU A 768 -18.19 9.59 -18.79
C GLU A 768 -17.80 10.08 -17.39
N TYR A 769 -16.88 11.05 -17.31
CA TYR A 769 -16.28 11.55 -16.08
C TYR A 769 -16.48 13.06 -15.91
N ASP A 770 -16.46 13.55 -14.66
CA ASP A 770 -16.41 14.99 -14.37
C ASP A 770 -14.97 15.55 -14.29
N GLU A 771 -14.84 16.83 -13.93
CA GLU A 771 -13.55 17.53 -13.82
C GLU A 771 -12.65 17.02 -12.68
N TYR A 772 -13.18 16.19 -11.79
CA TYR A 772 -12.47 15.52 -10.70
C TYR A 772 -12.13 14.06 -11.02
N ASP A 773 -12.29 13.65 -12.29
CA ASP A 773 -12.10 12.27 -12.75
C ASP A 773 -13.07 11.26 -12.12
N ARG A 774 -14.25 11.71 -11.66
CA ARG A 774 -15.27 10.82 -11.07
C ARG A 774 -16.27 10.36 -12.12
N LEU A 775 -16.65 9.08 -12.08
CA LEU A 775 -17.62 8.49 -13.01
C LEU A 775 -19.02 9.11 -12.84
N ILE A 776 -19.48 9.92 -13.79
CA ILE A 776 -20.82 10.52 -13.75
C ILE A 776 -21.86 9.74 -14.56
N LYS A 777 -21.43 8.90 -15.50
CA LYS A 777 -22.34 8.13 -16.34
C LYS A 777 -21.71 6.86 -16.91
N SER A 778 -22.48 5.77 -16.92
CA SER A 778 -22.16 4.52 -17.61
C SER A 778 -23.32 4.15 -18.54
N THR A 779 -23.01 3.85 -19.80
CA THR A 779 -24.00 3.54 -20.85
C THR A 779 -23.70 2.19 -21.48
N ARG A 780 -24.72 1.34 -21.57
CA ARG A 780 -24.67 0.01 -22.20
C ARG A 780 -25.91 -0.22 -23.05
N TYR A 781 -25.84 -1.16 -24.00
CA TYR A 781 -26.99 -1.56 -24.83
C TYR A 781 -27.45 -2.97 -24.45
N ILE A 782 -28.75 -3.14 -24.26
CA ILE A 782 -29.39 -4.41 -23.91
C ILE A 782 -30.52 -4.64 -24.91
N ASN A 783 -30.49 -5.72 -25.70
CA ASN A 783 -31.51 -5.99 -26.72
C ASN A 783 -31.74 -4.79 -27.68
N ASN A 784 -30.69 -4.02 -27.97
CA ASN A 784 -30.71 -2.74 -28.70
C ASN A 784 -31.39 -1.55 -27.98
N GLU A 785 -31.72 -1.67 -26.70
CA GLU A 785 -32.16 -0.56 -25.86
C GLU A 785 -30.99 0.02 -25.05
N GLU A 786 -30.93 1.34 -24.95
CA GLU A 786 -29.92 2.03 -24.16
C GLU A 786 -30.29 2.02 -22.67
N VAL A 787 -29.37 1.56 -21.83
CA VAL A 787 -29.47 1.69 -20.38
C VAL A 787 -28.32 2.55 -19.89
N THR A 788 -28.71 3.63 -19.22
CA THR A 788 -27.81 4.62 -18.64
C THR A 788 -27.92 4.59 -17.12
N GLU A 789 -26.79 4.34 -16.47
CA GLU A 789 -26.59 4.62 -15.05
C GLU A 789 -25.91 5.99 -14.92
N SER A 790 -26.42 6.86 -14.05
CA SER A 790 -25.82 8.18 -13.80
C SER A 790 -25.66 8.45 -12.32
N TYR A 791 -24.56 9.10 -11.96
CA TYR A 791 -24.15 9.40 -10.59
C TYR A 791 -24.11 10.92 -10.40
N THR A 792 -24.58 11.39 -9.25
CA THR A 792 -24.43 12.78 -8.83
C THR A 792 -23.65 12.80 -7.52
N TYR A 793 -22.69 13.71 -7.41
CA TYR A 793 -21.80 13.83 -6.26
C TYR A 793 -22.09 15.10 -5.45
N PRO A 794 -21.67 15.19 -4.18
CA PRO A 794 -21.82 16.41 -3.40
C PRO A 794 -20.90 17.52 -3.94
N ASP A 795 -21.46 18.71 -4.20
CA ASP A 795 -20.73 19.83 -4.80
C ASP A 795 -19.59 20.38 -3.92
N PHE A 796 -19.60 20.07 -2.62
CA PHE A 796 -18.60 20.54 -1.65
C PHE A 796 -17.39 19.62 -1.49
N ALA A 797 -17.34 18.48 -2.20
CA ALA A 797 -16.26 17.51 -2.12
C ALA A 797 -15.80 17.01 -3.51
N GLY A 798 -14.53 16.65 -3.63
CA GLY A 798 -13.95 16.04 -4.83
C GLY A 798 -13.88 14.51 -4.76
N GLU A 799 -14.40 13.91 -3.69
CA GLU A 799 -14.36 12.45 -3.48
C GLU A 799 -15.43 11.71 -4.29
N GLU A 800 -15.19 10.44 -4.60
CA GLU A 800 -16.13 9.53 -5.27
C GLU A 800 -17.21 8.99 -4.30
N LEU A 801 -18.05 9.90 -3.78
CA LEU A 801 -19.16 9.58 -2.88
C LEU A 801 -20.50 9.93 -3.54
N PRO A 802 -21.13 9.02 -4.31
CA PRO A 802 -22.39 9.31 -4.98
C PRO A 802 -23.50 9.70 -4.00
N SER A 803 -24.07 10.88 -4.18
CA SER A 803 -25.28 11.34 -3.47
C SER A 803 -26.56 10.86 -4.13
N ILE A 804 -26.59 10.66 -5.45
CA ILE A 804 -27.77 10.15 -6.17
C ILE A 804 -27.33 9.17 -7.24
N ILE A 805 -28.04 8.04 -7.34
CA ILE A 805 -27.89 7.06 -8.43
C ILE A 805 -29.20 6.98 -9.19
N LYS A 806 -29.12 7.10 -10.52
CA LYS A 806 -30.27 6.98 -11.41
C LYS A 806 -30.04 5.95 -12.50
N VAL A 807 -31.10 5.24 -12.87
CA VAL A 807 -31.17 4.39 -14.07
C VAL A 807 -32.21 4.99 -15.01
N ASN A 808 -31.82 5.31 -16.24
CA ASN A 808 -32.67 5.96 -17.26
C ASN A 808 -33.48 7.15 -16.70
N ASN A 809 -32.80 8.02 -15.93
CA ASN A 809 -33.33 9.19 -15.23
C ASN A 809 -34.24 8.93 -14.01
N VAL A 810 -34.46 7.67 -13.61
CA VAL A 810 -35.21 7.33 -12.40
C VAL A 810 -34.27 7.13 -11.22
N SER A 811 -34.48 7.88 -10.14
CA SER A 811 -33.68 7.80 -8.92
C SER A 811 -33.96 6.51 -8.18
N LEU A 812 -32.92 5.71 -7.92
CA LEU A 812 -33.03 4.45 -7.18
C LEU A 812 -32.63 4.62 -5.70
N GLY A 813 -31.74 5.57 -5.42
CA GLY A 813 -31.32 5.89 -4.07
C GLY A 813 -30.69 7.27 -3.96
N GLU A 814 -30.73 7.81 -2.75
CA GLU A 814 -30.17 9.12 -2.42
C GLU A 814 -29.48 9.08 -1.05
N ILE A 815 -28.28 9.67 -0.96
CA ILE A 815 -27.50 9.81 0.27
C ILE A 815 -27.16 11.29 0.45
N HIS A 816 -27.36 11.78 1.66
CA HIS A 816 -26.96 13.13 2.05
C HIS A 816 -25.81 13.06 3.04
N TYR A 817 -24.72 13.75 2.73
CA TYR A 817 -23.54 13.83 3.59
C TYR A 817 -23.51 15.15 4.37
N ASP A 818 -22.87 15.15 5.54
CA ASP A 818 -22.45 16.37 6.22
C ASP A 818 -21.09 16.87 5.71
N GLY A 819 -20.61 18.00 6.22
CA GLY A 819 -19.32 18.58 5.81
C GLY A 819 -18.07 17.85 6.33
N LEU A 820 -18.25 16.74 7.09
CA LEU A 820 -17.22 15.75 7.43
C LEU A 820 -17.37 14.47 6.60
N LEU A 821 -18.23 14.46 5.58
CA LEU A 821 -18.52 13.33 4.70
C LEU A 821 -19.18 12.12 5.40
N ARG A 822 -19.85 12.35 6.54
CA ARG A 822 -20.65 11.33 7.23
C ARG A 822 -22.07 11.31 6.68
N ILE A 823 -22.69 10.12 6.61
CA ILE A 823 -24.06 9.97 6.11
C ILE A 823 -25.03 10.60 7.12
N LYS A 824 -25.79 11.63 6.74
CA LYS A 824 -26.88 12.20 7.55
C LYS A 824 -28.20 11.49 7.32
N SER A 825 -28.45 11.09 6.08
CA SER A 825 -29.63 10.30 5.74
C SER A 825 -29.43 9.57 4.43
N GLU A 826 -30.02 8.40 4.34
CA GLU A 826 -30.14 7.62 3.11
C GLU A 826 -31.62 7.39 2.79
N THR A 827 -31.95 7.32 1.51
CA THR A 827 -33.28 6.96 1.02
C THR A 827 -33.14 5.92 -0.08
N SER A 828 -33.86 4.82 0.06
CA SER A 828 -33.91 3.73 -0.92
C SER A 828 -35.34 3.25 -1.07
N VAL A 829 -35.87 3.21 -2.30
CA VAL A 829 -37.25 2.75 -2.59
C VAL A 829 -38.31 3.47 -1.73
N GLY A 830 -38.10 4.76 -1.43
CA GLY A 830 -38.99 5.59 -0.62
C GLY A 830 -38.86 5.43 0.91
N VAL A 831 -38.03 4.50 1.36
CA VAL A 831 -37.72 4.29 2.78
C VAL A 831 -36.54 5.17 3.16
N ARG A 832 -36.68 5.96 4.22
CA ARG A 832 -35.64 6.89 4.70
C ARG A 832 -35.13 6.48 6.08
N LYS A 833 -33.82 6.54 6.26
CA LYS A 833 -33.14 6.50 7.57
C LYS A 833 -32.36 7.78 7.78
N SER A 834 -32.28 8.24 9.03
CA SER A 834 -31.45 9.39 9.39
C SER A 834 -30.48 9.00 10.50
N TYR A 835 -29.25 9.52 10.40
CA TYR A 835 -28.16 9.22 11.32
C TYR A 835 -27.74 10.51 12.02
N TYR A 836 -27.53 10.41 13.32
CA TYR A 836 -27.15 11.53 14.17
C TYR A 836 -25.84 11.22 14.89
N TYR A 837 -24.97 12.23 14.95
CA TYR A 837 -23.64 12.16 15.52
C TYR A 837 -23.49 13.23 16.61
N ASN A 838 -22.70 12.95 17.63
CA ASN A 838 -22.33 13.97 18.61
C ASN A 838 -21.15 14.81 18.09
N GLY A 839 -21.45 16.03 17.61
CA GLY A 839 -20.42 16.93 17.10
C GLY A 839 -19.68 16.32 15.91
N ALA A 840 -18.35 16.24 16.00
CA ALA A 840 -17.48 15.68 14.96
C ALA A 840 -17.09 14.21 15.14
N GLN A 841 -17.68 13.50 16.12
CA GLN A 841 -17.41 12.07 16.31
C GLN A 841 -17.70 11.26 15.05
N THR A 842 -16.82 10.33 14.71
CA THR A 842 -16.94 9.54 13.47
C THR A 842 -18.05 8.48 13.54
N TYR A 843 -18.40 8.04 14.74
CA TYR A 843 -19.40 7.00 14.99
C TYR A 843 -20.80 7.56 15.28
N VAL A 844 -21.82 6.83 14.84
CA VAL A 844 -23.22 7.24 14.99
C VAL A 844 -23.67 7.08 16.46
N SER A 845 -24.36 8.08 16.99
CA SER A 845 -24.95 8.03 18.34
C SER A 845 -26.42 7.66 18.34
N GLU A 846 -27.12 7.89 17.23
CA GLU A 846 -28.54 7.64 17.13
C GLU A 846 -28.97 7.45 15.68
N ILE A 847 -29.89 6.52 15.45
CA ILE A 847 -30.51 6.25 14.15
C ILE A 847 -32.02 6.45 14.30
N GLU A 848 -32.60 7.30 13.46
CA GLU A 848 -34.04 7.34 13.28
C GLU A 848 -34.43 6.27 12.26
N THR A 849 -35.14 5.25 12.75
CA THR A 849 -35.60 4.13 11.93
C THR A 849 -36.68 4.62 10.97
N PRO A 850 -36.99 3.87 9.90
CA PRO A 850 -38.11 4.21 9.03
C PRO A 850 -39.46 4.25 9.75
N TYR A 851 -39.56 3.63 10.94
CA TYR A 851 -40.76 3.67 11.74
C TYR A 851 -40.98 4.99 12.49
N GLY A 852 -39.97 5.86 12.51
CA GLY A 852 -39.93 7.08 13.32
C GLY A 852 -39.37 6.85 14.73
N ASP A 853 -38.99 5.61 15.05
CA ASP A 853 -38.36 5.28 16.33
C ASP A 853 -36.91 5.76 16.35
N ARG A 854 -36.43 6.06 17.56
CA ARG A 854 -35.09 6.60 17.79
C ARG A 854 -34.23 5.53 18.44
N MET A 855 -33.43 4.84 17.65
CA MET A 855 -32.47 3.86 18.12
C MET A 855 -31.26 4.59 18.72
N ASN A 856 -31.11 4.52 20.03
CA ASN A 856 -29.97 5.08 20.74
C ASN A 856 -28.80 4.10 20.74
N ILE A 857 -27.63 4.57 20.33
CA ILE A 857 -26.39 3.82 20.29
C ILE A 857 -25.41 4.50 21.22
N ARG A 858 -25.14 3.86 22.36
CA ARG A 858 -24.09 4.30 23.28
C ARG A 858 -22.79 3.63 22.84
N ASN A 859 -21.80 4.43 22.46
CA ASN A 859 -20.49 3.92 22.07
C ASN A 859 -19.45 4.17 23.15
N ASP A 860 -18.46 3.29 23.23
CA ASP A 860 -17.23 3.58 23.93
C ASP A 860 -16.46 4.70 23.21
N ALA A 861 -15.95 5.66 23.97
CA ALA A 861 -15.34 6.87 23.42
C ALA A 861 -13.95 6.62 22.80
N TYR A 862 -13.27 5.54 23.17
CA TYR A 862 -11.90 5.27 22.76
C TYR A 862 -11.81 4.20 21.67
N ILE A 863 -12.51 3.08 21.84
CA ILE A 863 -12.54 2.00 20.83
C ILE A 863 -13.62 2.22 19.76
N GLN A 864 -14.50 3.21 19.95
CA GLN A 864 -15.51 3.63 18.98
C GLN A 864 -16.48 2.50 18.57
N ARG A 865 -16.83 1.65 19.55
CA ARG A 865 -17.75 0.51 19.37
C ARG A 865 -19.00 0.65 20.24
N PRO A 866 -20.17 0.13 19.81
CA PRO A 866 -21.39 0.18 20.60
C PRO A 866 -21.29 -0.61 21.92
N GLU A 867 -21.46 0.04 23.08
CA GLU A 867 -21.68 -0.63 24.37
C GLU A 867 -23.14 -1.07 24.54
N SER A 868 -24.08 -0.33 23.94
CA SER A 868 -25.49 -0.72 23.91
C SER A 868 -26.26 -0.12 22.74
N VAL A 869 -27.24 -0.87 22.26
CA VAL A 869 -28.23 -0.45 21.26
C VAL A 869 -29.62 -0.61 21.87
N GLN A 870 -30.42 0.46 21.87
CA GLN A 870 -31.70 0.50 22.58
C GLN A 870 -32.74 1.31 21.80
N ILE A 871 -33.99 0.86 21.80
CA ILE A 871 -35.14 1.65 21.36
C ILE A 871 -35.93 2.07 22.62
N PRO A 872 -36.02 3.38 22.94
CA PRO A 872 -36.73 3.85 24.12
C PRO A 872 -38.18 3.36 24.18
N GLY A 873 -38.51 2.61 25.23
CA GLY A 873 -39.85 2.03 25.44
C GLY A 873 -39.99 0.57 25.00
N GLU A 874 -38.96 -0.02 24.37
CA GLU A 874 -38.92 -1.41 23.93
C GLU A 874 -37.68 -2.10 24.54
N ASP A 875 -37.69 -2.27 25.86
CA ASP A 875 -36.56 -2.81 26.63
C ASP A 875 -36.16 -4.22 26.15
N GLU A 876 -37.11 -5.01 25.63
CA GLU A 876 -36.90 -6.32 25.05
C GLU A 876 -35.97 -6.34 23.82
N LEU A 877 -35.83 -5.21 23.11
CA LEU A 877 -34.94 -5.07 21.95
C LEU A 877 -33.55 -4.58 22.32
N THR A 878 -33.26 -4.40 23.61
CA THR A 878 -31.95 -3.93 24.07
C THR A 878 -30.88 -4.99 23.82
N SER A 879 -29.78 -4.55 23.20
CA SER A 879 -28.53 -5.29 23.14
C SER A 879 -27.43 -4.57 23.91
N ILE A 880 -26.63 -5.34 24.65
CA ILE A 880 -25.48 -4.89 25.43
C ILE A 880 -24.25 -5.60 24.90
N TYR A 881 -23.14 -4.88 24.83
CA TYR A 881 -21.85 -5.40 24.37
C TYR A 881 -20.75 -4.99 25.34
N GLN A 882 -19.75 -5.85 25.51
CA GLN A 882 -18.49 -5.51 26.16
C GLN A 882 -17.34 -5.97 25.29
N TYR A 883 -16.24 -5.25 25.39
CA TYR A 883 -15.05 -5.45 24.60
C TYR A 883 -13.87 -5.75 25.50
N ASP A 884 -12.92 -6.49 25.00
CA ASP A 884 -11.62 -6.62 25.64
C ASP A 884 -10.88 -5.27 25.52
N ASN A 885 -10.49 -4.68 26.65
CA ASN A 885 -9.90 -3.33 26.68
C ASN A 885 -8.55 -3.22 25.96
N LYS A 886 -7.88 -4.34 25.65
CA LYS A 886 -6.57 -4.35 24.99
C LYS A 886 -6.68 -4.53 23.49
N SER A 887 -7.47 -5.51 23.04
CA SER A 887 -7.66 -5.82 21.63
C SER A 887 -8.79 -5.03 20.96
N GLY A 888 -9.73 -4.47 21.74
CA GLY A 888 -10.95 -3.84 21.24
C GLY A 888 -11.95 -4.82 20.62
N LEU A 889 -11.72 -6.14 20.75
CA LEU A 889 -12.58 -7.19 20.19
C LEU A 889 -13.75 -7.51 21.12
N LEU A 890 -14.92 -7.83 20.54
CA LEU A 890 -16.14 -8.16 21.28
C LEU A 890 -15.91 -9.41 22.16
N SER A 891 -15.97 -9.24 23.47
CA SER A 891 -15.75 -10.30 24.48
C SER A 891 -17.06 -10.80 25.09
N TYR A 892 -18.11 -9.98 25.07
CA TYR A 892 -19.41 -10.31 25.63
C TYR A 892 -20.54 -9.62 24.87
N SER A 893 -21.67 -10.29 24.72
CA SER A 893 -22.90 -9.69 24.22
C SER A 893 -24.12 -10.32 24.89
N LEU A 894 -25.16 -9.51 25.10
CA LEU A 894 -26.40 -9.92 25.75
C LEU A 894 -27.60 -9.24 25.10
N ASN A 895 -28.66 -10.00 24.84
CA ASN A 895 -30.02 -9.49 24.64
C ASN A 895 -31.02 -10.43 25.33
N GLN A 896 -32.32 -10.25 25.06
CA GLN A 896 -33.36 -11.08 25.66
C GLN A 896 -33.25 -12.59 25.35
N SER A 897 -32.68 -12.97 24.20
CA SER A 897 -32.68 -14.36 23.70
C SER A 897 -31.35 -15.08 23.88
N CYS A 898 -30.23 -14.35 24.00
CA CYS A 898 -28.90 -14.93 24.01
C CYS A 898 -27.94 -14.10 24.88
N GLU A 899 -27.19 -14.81 25.72
CA GLU A 899 -25.98 -14.33 26.37
C GLU A 899 -24.78 -15.08 25.76
N ARG A 900 -23.82 -14.34 25.21
CA ARG A 900 -22.62 -14.90 24.55
C ARG A 900 -21.36 -14.27 25.11
N SER A 901 -20.40 -15.11 25.50
CA SER A 901 -19.04 -14.71 25.92
C SER A 901 -18.00 -15.35 25.01
N VAL A 902 -16.93 -14.62 24.68
CA VAL A 902 -15.88 -15.07 23.76
C VAL A 902 -14.50 -14.89 24.40
N VAL A 903 -13.75 -15.98 24.49
CA VAL A 903 -12.36 -15.98 24.94
C VAL A 903 -11.45 -16.09 23.72
N ARG A 904 -10.40 -15.28 23.67
CA ARG A 904 -9.42 -15.28 22.58
C ARG A 904 -8.02 -15.54 23.08
N ASP A 905 -7.16 -16.01 22.19
CA ASP A 905 -5.73 -15.96 22.43
C ASP A 905 -5.18 -14.55 22.17
N SER A 906 -3.89 -14.36 22.45
CA SER A 906 -3.23 -13.07 22.24
C SER A 906 -3.22 -12.64 20.77
N SER A 907 -3.30 -13.57 19.80
CA SER A 907 -3.40 -13.25 18.37
C SER A 907 -4.82 -12.86 17.94
N GLY A 908 -5.77 -12.75 18.87
CA GLY A 908 -7.17 -12.39 18.59
C GLY A 908 -8.02 -13.55 18.04
N ARG A 909 -7.50 -14.79 18.04
CA ARG A 909 -8.25 -15.96 17.56
C ARG A 909 -9.16 -16.48 18.67
N VAL A 910 -10.37 -16.89 18.33
CA VAL A 910 -11.37 -17.39 19.29
C VAL A 910 -10.94 -18.74 19.84
N LEU A 911 -10.68 -18.86 21.14
CA LEU A 911 -10.38 -20.14 21.81
C LEU A 911 -11.64 -20.83 22.31
N SER A 912 -12.61 -20.05 22.79
CA SER A 912 -13.91 -20.60 23.17
C SER A 912 -15.03 -19.58 23.12
N GLU A 913 -16.23 -20.09 22.93
CA GLU A 913 -17.48 -19.34 23.01
C GLU A 913 -18.41 -20.01 24.00
N ASP A 914 -18.90 -19.26 24.98
CA ASP A 914 -19.95 -19.69 25.89
C ASP A 914 -21.26 -19.03 25.44
N ILE A 915 -22.29 -19.85 25.16
CA ILE A 915 -23.59 -19.43 24.63
C ILE A 915 -24.66 -19.93 25.59
N GLN A 916 -25.42 -19.01 26.20
CA GLN A 916 -26.58 -19.33 27.00
C GLN A 916 -27.82 -18.75 26.33
N LEU A 917 -28.74 -19.64 25.95
CA LEU A 917 -30.02 -19.25 25.38
C LEU A 917 -31.08 -19.27 26.50
N ASN A 918 -32.34 -19.13 26.11
CA ASN A 918 -33.50 -19.06 26.99
C ASN A 918 -33.84 -20.36 27.76
N ASP A 919 -33.11 -21.46 27.55
CA ASP A 919 -33.16 -22.66 28.41
C ASP A 919 -32.39 -22.47 29.74
N GLY A 920 -31.57 -21.42 29.85
CA GLY A 920 -30.74 -21.16 31.01
C GLY A 920 -29.52 -22.09 31.11
N VAL A 921 -29.19 -22.87 30.09
CA VAL A 921 -28.04 -23.78 30.08
C VAL A 921 -26.93 -23.20 29.20
N THR A 922 -25.76 -22.95 29.79
CA THR A 922 -24.58 -22.54 29.02
C THR A 922 -24.04 -23.72 28.20
N LYS A 923 -23.90 -23.50 26.90
CA LYS A 923 -23.24 -24.36 25.92
C LYS A 923 -21.89 -23.77 25.56
N LYS A 924 -20.93 -24.63 25.25
CA LYS A 924 -19.56 -24.19 24.97
C LYS A 924 -19.07 -24.73 23.63
N ILE A 925 -18.38 -23.89 22.88
CA ILE A 925 -17.62 -24.27 21.68
C ILE A 925 -16.15 -23.99 21.97
N GLU A 926 -15.25 -24.88 21.58
CA GLU A 926 -13.80 -24.72 21.78
C GLU A 926 -13.05 -24.87 20.45
N TYR A 927 -11.98 -24.10 20.28
CA TYR A 927 -11.16 -24.08 19.07
C TYR A 927 -9.68 -24.22 19.41
N GLN A 928 -8.94 -24.88 18.52
CA GLN A 928 -7.49 -24.95 18.56
C GLN A 928 -6.91 -24.61 17.19
N TYR A 929 -5.75 -23.97 17.19
CA TYR A 929 -5.05 -23.53 15.99
C TYR A 929 -3.57 -23.93 16.01
N SER A 930 -2.99 -23.99 14.82
CA SER A 930 -1.54 -23.91 14.62
C SER A 930 -1.02 -22.50 14.89
N GLU A 931 0.30 -22.33 14.94
CA GLU A 931 0.95 -21.04 15.16
C GLU A 931 0.53 -19.99 14.10
N LEU A 932 0.45 -20.37 12.82
CA LEU A 932 -0.02 -19.49 11.74
C LEU A 932 -1.55 -19.49 11.53
N GLY A 933 -2.31 -20.04 12.48
CA GLY A 933 -3.77 -19.86 12.54
C GLY A 933 -4.60 -20.89 11.75
N LYS A 934 -4.03 -22.00 11.29
CA LYS A 934 -4.82 -23.10 10.73
C LYS A 934 -5.57 -23.82 11.85
N THR A 935 -6.88 -24.01 11.70
CA THR A 935 -7.69 -24.75 12.68
C THR A 935 -7.21 -26.20 12.78
N THR A 936 -7.02 -26.71 14.00
CA THR A 936 -6.58 -28.09 14.25
C THR A 936 -7.65 -28.92 14.93
N GLU A 937 -8.46 -28.32 15.79
CA GLU A 937 -9.57 -28.97 16.48
C GLU A 937 -10.71 -27.96 16.72
N ILE A 938 -11.95 -28.42 16.59
CA ILE A 938 -13.15 -27.74 17.08
C ILE A 938 -13.94 -28.73 17.94
N VAL A 939 -14.38 -28.29 19.12
CA VAL A 939 -15.34 -29.02 19.96
C VAL A 939 -16.66 -28.27 19.92
N ASP A 940 -17.72 -28.95 19.49
CA ASP A 940 -19.05 -28.35 19.37
C ASP A 940 -19.84 -28.32 20.70
N VAL A 941 -21.05 -27.75 20.67
CA VAL A 941 -21.91 -27.58 21.85
C VAL A 941 -22.41 -28.88 22.49
N PHE A 942 -22.27 -30.03 21.80
CA PHE A 942 -22.60 -31.36 22.31
C PHE A 942 -21.35 -32.17 22.69
N GLY A 943 -20.16 -31.59 22.55
CA GLY A 943 -18.88 -32.24 22.84
C GLY A 943 -18.31 -33.04 21.66
N GLY A 944 -18.94 -32.98 20.49
CA GLY A 944 -18.45 -33.57 19.25
C GLY A 944 -17.13 -32.92 18.83
N LYS A 945 -16.13 -33.73 18.48
CA LYS A 945 -14.79 -33.24 18.16
C LYS A 945 -14.53 -33.35 16.67
N ARG A 946 -14.02 -32.27 16.07
CA ARG A 946 -13.64 -32.20 14.66
C ARG A 946 -12.18 -31.83 14.54
N LYS A 947 -11.36 -32.75 14.03
CA LYS A 947 -9.91 -32.59 13.88
C LYS A 947 -9.54 -32.39 12.42
N PHE A 948 -8.62 -31.47 12.17
CA PHE A 948 -8.18 -31.09 10.83
C PHE A 948 -6.72 -31.48 10.63
N TYR A 949 -6.44 -32.14 9.52
CA TYR A 949 -5.11 -32.61 9.16
C TYR A 949 -4.68 -32.03 7.82
N TYR A 950 -3.46 -31.52 7.76
CA TYR A 950 -2.89 -30.88 6.58
C TYR A 950 -1.83 -31.79 5.93
N ASP A 951 -1.67 -31.69 4.61
CA ASP A 951 -0.62 -32.39 3.89
C ASP A 951 0.74 -31.65 3.97
N GLU A 952 1.75 -32.20 3.29
CA GLU A 952 3.11 -31.65 3.25
C GLU A 952 3.22 -30.30 2.51
N TYR A 953 2.17 -29.89 1.78
CA TYR A 953 2.05 -28.59 1.13
C TYR A 953 1.14 -27.64 1.93
N ALA A 954 0.83 -28.00 3.19
CA ALA A 954 -0.03 -27.27 4.10
C ALA A 954 -1.49 -27.06 3.64
N ARG A 955 -1.98 -27.92 2.73
CA ARG A 955 -3.39 -27.95 2.27
C ARG A 955 -4.21 -28.89 3.15
N LEU A 956 -5.52 -28.66 3.29
CA LEU A 956 -6.38 -29.54 4.09
C LEU A 956 -6.46 -30.93 3.44
N LYS A 957 -5.96 -31.95 4.12
CA LYS A 957 -5.90 -33.34 3.62
C LYS A 957 -7.09 -34.15 4.09
N SER A 958 -7.45 -34.02 5.36
CA SER A 958 -8.56 -34.76 5.93
C SER A 958 -9.14 -34.10 7.18
N THR A 959 -10.40 -34.38 7.44
CA THR A 959 -11.07 -34.10 8.70
C THR A 959 -11.52 -35.40 9.35
N ILE A 960 -11.41 -35.49 10.67
CA ILE A 960 -11.94 -36.62 11.46
C ILE A 960 -12.90 -36.04 12.48
N GLU A 961 -14.12 -36.53 12.48
CA GLU A 961 -15.15 -36.11 13.41
C GLU A 961 -15.59 -37.28 14.27
N SER A 962 -15.62 -37.06 15.58
CA SER A 962 -16.07 -38.04 16.56
C SER A 962 -17.35 -37.50 17.19
N PHE A 963 -18.47 -38.16 16.89
CA PHE A 963 -19.77 -37.90 17.48
C PHE A 963 -20.18 -39.13 18.27
N PHE A 964 -20.46 -38.98 19.57
CA PHE A 964 -20.83 -40.09 20.43
C PHE A 964 -19.80 -41.24 20.39
N ASP A 965 -20.19 -42.43 19.90
CA ASP A 965 -19.34 -43.62 19.74
C ASP A 965 -18.89 -43.89 18.28
N SER A 966 -19.17 -42.99 17.33
CA SER A 966 -18.86 -43.16 15.90
C SER A 966 -17.86 -42.12 15.36
N GLU A 967 -17.04 -42.53 14.38
CA GLU A 967 -16.09 -41.66 13.69
C GLU A 967 -16.46 -41.51 12.21
N LEU A 968 -16.42 -40.26 11.75
CA LEU A 968 -16.65 -39.84 10.38
C LEU A 968 -15.34 -39.24 9.84
N VAL A 969 -14.85 -39.75 8.72
CA VAL A 969 -13.56 -39.31 8.15
C VAL A 969 -13.78 -38.79 6.74
N THR A 970 -13.43 -37.53 6.49
CA THR A 970 -13.44 -36.94 5.14
C THR A 970 -12.01 -36.72 4.64
N THR A 971 -11.67 -37.24 3.46
CA THR A 971 -10.37 -37.02 2.81
C THR A 971 -10.55 -36.22 1.51
N ILE A 972 -9.60 -35.32 1.25
CA ILE A 972 -9.60 -34.44 0.07
C ILE A 972 -8.41 -34.80 -0.83
N GLU A 973 -8.69 -34.98 -2.12
CA GLU A 973 -7.67 -35.20 -3.16
C GLU A 973 -7.55 -33.95 -4.04
N TYR A 974 -6.33 -33.64 -4.45
CA TYR A 974 -5.98 -32.47 -5.26
C TYR A 974 -5.37 -32.88 -6.59
N ASP A 975 -5.60 -32.08 -7.63
CA ASP A 975 -4.88 -32.23 -8.90
C ASP A 975 -3.44 -31.65 -8.81
N SER A 976 -2.72 -31.73 -9.93
CA SER A 976 -1.35 -31.19 -10.07
C SER A 976 -1.27 -29.66 -9.96
N PHE A 977 -2.41 -28.97 -9.90
CA PHE A 977 -2.51 -27.53 -9.71
C PHE A 977 -3.05 -27.15 -8.33
N SER A 978 -3.01 -28.09 -7.38
CA SER A 978 -3.48 -27.87 -6.01
C SER A 978 -4.96 -27.48 -5.91
N ARG A 979 -5.77 -27.89 -6.89
CA ARG A 979 -7.23 -27.72 -6.88
C ARG A 979 -7.89 -29.00 -6.36
N PRO A 980 -8.88 -28.94 -5.45
CA PRO A 980 -9.56 -30.13 -4.97
C PRO A 980 -10.38 -30.78 -6.10
N ILE A 981 -10.19 -32.08 -6.31
CA ILE A 981 -10.86 -32.85 -7.37
C ILE A 981 -11.62 -34.07 -6.85
N ALA A 982 -11.43 -34.46 -5.60
CA ALA A 982 -12.28 -35.48 -5.00
C ALA A 982 -12.41 -35.31 -3.49
N TYR A 983 -13.57 -35.73 -2.98
CA TYR A 983 -13.87 -35.80 -1.56
C TYR A 983 -14.39 -37.19 -1.24
N THR A 984 -13.87 -37.84 -0.21
CA THR A 984 -14.38 -39.14 0.25
C THR A 984 -14.68 -39.06 1.73
N THR A 985 -15.94 -39.25 2.12
CA THR A 985 -16.39 -39.31 3.52
C THR A 985 -16.80 -40.73 3.89
N THR A 986 -16.27 -41.24 5.00
CA THR A 986 -16.54 -42.61 5.48
C THR A 986 -17.10 -42.62 6.89
N LYS A 987 -18.19 -43.37 7.13
CA LYS A 987 -18.74 -43.69 8.46
C LYS A 987 -18.94 -45.20 8.60
N GLY A 988 -18.15 -45.86 9.44
CA GLY A 988 -18.20 -47.32 9.55
C GLY A 988 -17.92 -48.01 8.20
N ASN A 989 -18.90 -48.70 7.64
CA ASN A 989 -18.80 -49.33 6.31
C ASN A 989 -19.32 -48.44 5.17
N ASP A 990 -19.98 -47.33 5.49
CA ASP A 990 -20.53 -46.42 4.50
C ASP A 990 -19.45 -45.47 3.96
N VAL A 991 -19.45 -45.29 2.64
CA VAL A 991 -18.50 -44.45 1.90
C VAL A 991 -19.27 -43.59 0.89
N ALA A 992 -19.32 -42.29 1.14
CA ALA A 992 -19.78 -41.29 0.18
C ALA A 992 -18.58 -40.65 -0.51
N LYS A 993 -18.60 -40.55 -1.84
CA LYS A 993 -17.51 -39.97 -2.63
C LYS A 993 -18.05 -39.01 -3.69
N ILE A 994 -17.39 -37.86 -3.81
CA ILE A 994 -17.58 -36.90 -4.90
C ILE A 994 -16.29 -36.84 -5.71
N ASP A 995 -16.38 -37.06 -7.03
CA ASP A 995 -15.28 -36.82 -7.98
C ASP A 995 -15.63 -35.64 -8.89
N LEU A 996 -14.70 -34.71 -9.08
CA LEU A 996 -14.86 -33.48 -9.86
C LEU A 996 -13.93 -33.45 -11.07
N THR A 997 -14.39 -32.84 -12.15
CA THR A 997 -13.55 -32.41 -13.27
C THR A 997 -13.68 -30.91 -13.41
N LEU A 998 -12.53 -30.21 -13.44
CA LEU A 998 -12.47 -28.76 -13.57
C LEU A 998 -11.90 -28.38 -14.94
N ASN A 999 -12.42 -27.32 -15.56
CA ASN A 999 -11.79 -26.73 -16.73
C ASN A 999 -10.52 -25.93 -16.33
N ALA A 1000 -9.87 -25.29 -17.31
CA ALA A 1000 -8.64 -24.52 -17.08
C ALA A 1000 -8.84 -23.33 -16.13
N LEU A 1001 -10.04 -22.72 -16.11
CA LEU A 1001 -10.41 -21.62 -15.21
C LEU A 1001 -10.83 -22.10 -13.80
N GLY A 1002 -10.86 -23.41 -13.56
CA GLY A 1002 -11.31 -23.98 -12.29
C GLY A 1002 -12.83 -24.16 -12.16
N MET A 1003 -13.59 -23.97 -13.24
CA MET A 1003 -15.04 -24.19 -13.24
C MET A 1003 -15.35 -25.70 -13.33
N GLU A 1004 -16.30 -26.18 -12.54
CA GLU A 1004 -16.73 -27.58 -12.50
C GLU A 1004 -17.47 -27.98 -13.79
N THR A 1005 -16.88 -28.84 -14.61
CA THR A 1005 -17.50 -29.38 -15.85
C THR A 1005 -18.10 -30.76 -15.65
N LYS A 1006 -17.69 -31.47 -14.59
CA LYS A 1006 -18.26 -32.77 -14.23
C LYS A 1006 -18.22 -32.99 -12.72
N ARG A 1007 -19.27 -33.60 -12.18
CA ARG A 1007 -19.35 -34.13 -10.82
C ARG A 1007 -19.93 -35.53 -10.84
N ILE A 1008 -19.33 -36.46 -10.11
CA ILE A 1008 -19.84 -37.83 -9.93
C ILE A 1008 -20.01 -38.05 -8.43
N ALA A 1009 -21.21 -38.41 -8.01
CA ALA A 1009 -21.52 -38.78 -6.63
C ALA A 1009 -21.67 -40.30 -6.54
N THR A 1010 -20.93 -40.93 -5.63
CA THR A 1010 -20.91 -42.37 -5.42
C THR A 1010 -21.18 -42.68 -3.95
N PHE A 1011 -22.03 -43.66 -3.67
CA PHE A 1011 -22.26 -44.18 -2.32
C PHE A 1011 -22.03 -45.70 -2.29
N ASN A 1012 -21.17 -46.18 -1.39
CA ASN A 1012 -20.80 -47.60 -1.27
C ASN A 1012 -20.38 -48.26 -2.59
N GLY A 1013 -19.71 -47.50 -3.46
CA GLY A 1013 -19.25 -47.94 -4.78
C GLY A 1013 -20.32 -47.93 -5.87
N ILE A 1014 -21.54 -47.47 -5.56
CA ILE A 1014 -22.64 -47.29 -6.50
C ILE A 1014 -22.66 -45.82 -6.93
N GLU A 1015 -22.54 -45.55 -8.22
CA GLU A 1015 -22.76 -44.21 -8.76
C GLU A 1015 -24.24 -43.83 -8.57
N GLU A 1016 -24.48 -42.82 -7.76
CA GLU A 1016 -25.82 -42.29 -7.46
C GLU A 1016 -26.25 -41.34 -8.57
N PHE A 1017 -25.40 -40.36 -8.87
CA PHE A 1017 -25.59 -39.47 -10.00
C PHE A 1017 -24.29 -38.93 -10.58
N THR A 1018 -24.37 -38.48 -11.83
CA THR A 1018 -23.34 -37.70 -12.52
C THR A 1018 -23.96 -36.40 -13.06
N ILE A 1019 -23.29 -35.28 -12.83
CA ILE A 1019 -23.61 -33.97 -13.41
C ILE A 1019 -22.53 -33.62 -14.44
N HIS A 1020 -22.93 -33.24 -15.65
CA HIS A 1020 -22.08 -32.60 -16.65
C HIS A 1020 -22.50 -31.14 -16.85
N GLN A 1021 -21.54 -30.23 -17.03
CA GLN A 1021 -21.81 -28.79 -17.20
C GLN A 1021 -21.01 -28.22 -18.36
N GLU A 1022 -21.66 -27.36 -19.13
CA GLU A 1022 -21.05 -26.56 -20.20
C GLU A 1022 -21.28 -25.08 -19.93
N PHE A 1023 -20.31 -24.25 -20.28
CA PHE A 1023 -20.34 -22.79 -20.09
C PHE A 1023 -20.22 -22.08 -21.44
N ASN A 1024 -20.90 -20.94 -21.60
CA ASN A 1024 -20.83 -20.11 -22.80
C ASN A 1024 -19.57 -19.21 -22.80
N SER A 1025 -19.44 -18.36 -23.83
CA SER A 1025 -18.31 -17.41 -23.97
C SER A 1025 -18.26 -16.30 -22.92
N ASP A 1026 -19.37 -16.05 -22.22
CA ASP A 1026 -19.45 -15.11 -21.09
C ASP A 1026 -19.20 -15.81 -19.75
N LEU A 1027 -18.76 -17.08 -19.76
CA LEU A 1027 -18.50 -17.91 -18.59
C LEU A 1027 -19.78 -18.25 -17.78
N MET A 1028 -20.96 -18.17 -18.39
CA MET A 1028 -22.25 -18.54 -17.79
C MET A 1028 -22.61 -19.99 -18.12
N LEU A 1029 -23.27 -20.70 -17.20
CA LEU A 1029 -23.70 -22.09 -17.42
C LEU A 1029 -24.71 -22.17 -18.58
N SER A 1030 -24.40 -22.84 -19.68
CA SER A 1030 -25.29 -22.96 -20.86
C SER A 1030 -26.09 -24.25 -20.88
N SER A 1031 -25.53 -25.35 -20.36
CA SER A 1031 -26.22 -26.63 -20.25
C SER A 1031 -25.75 -27.41 -19.03
N ARG A 1032 -26.65 -28.19 -18.45
CA ARG A 1032 -26.37 -29.15 -17.39
C ARG A 1032 -27.05 -30.49 -17.70
N SER A 1033 -26.36 -31.60 -17.55
CA SER A 1033 -26.94 -32.94 -17.69
C SER A 1033 -26.81 -33.70 -16.38
N TYR A 1034 -27.94 -34.04 -15.76
CA TYR A 1034 -28.05 -34.87 -14.57
C TYR A 1034 -28.37 -36.32 -14.97
N VAL A 1035 -27.48 -37.24 -14.69
CA VAL A 1035 -27.61 -38.67 -15.00
C VAL A 1035 -27.75 -39.42 -13.69
N SER A 1036 -28.84 -40.16 -13.49
CA SER A 1036 -29.05 -41.03 -12.33
C SER A 1036 -29.69 -42.35 -12.75
N ILE A 1037 -30.05 -43.21 -11.78
CA ILE A 1037 -30.72 -44.49 -12.06
C ILE A 1037 -32.11 -44.30 -12.71
N THR A 1038 -32.75 -43.14 -12.55
CA THR A 1038 -34.06 -42.85 -13.17
C THR A 1038 -33.93 -42.47 -14.64
N GLY A 1039 -32.72 -42.06 -15.08
CA GLY A 1039 -32.38 -41.67 -16.45
C GLY A 1039 -31.60 -40.35 -16.49
N THR A 1040 -31.54 -39.76 -17.69
CA THR A 1040 -30.84 -38.49 -17.92
C THR A 1040 -31.82 -37.34 -18.06
N THR A 1041 -31.60 -36.28 -17.30
CA THR A 1041 -32.30 -34.99 -17.40
C THR A 1041 -31.32 -33.96 -17.93
N ILE A 1042 -31.70 -33.29 -19.03
CA ILE A 1042 -30.91 -32.23 -19.65
C ILE A 1042 -31.57 -30.90 -19.36
N GLU A 1043 -30.80 -29.99 -18.79
CA GLU A 1043 -31.15 -28.62 -18.51
C GLU A 1043 -30.41 -27.69 -19.49
N ASN A 1044 -31.08 -26.70 -20.07
CA ASN A 1044 -30.44 -25.66 -20.88
C ASN A 1044 -30.80 -24.28 -20.35
N PHE A 1045 -29.86 -23.36 -20.47
CA PHE A 1045 -29.93 -22.01 -19.91
C PHE A 1045 -29.57 -21.00 -20.99
N SER A 1046 -30.29 -19.89 -21.05
CA SER A 1046 -29.99 -18.75 -21.93
C SER A 1046 -30.04 -17.47 -21.14
N TYR A 1047 -29.24 -16.48 -21.55
CA TYR A 1047 -29.09 -15.22 -20.85
C TYR A 1047 -29.30 -14.04 -21.80
N ASP A 1048 -29.62 -12.87 -21.27
CA ASP A 1048 -29.58 -11.61 -22.01
C ASP A 1048 -28.20 -10.94 -21.95
N ASP A 1049 -28.10 -9.75 -22.54
CA ASP A 1049 -26.86 -8.97 -22.59
C ASP A 1049 -26.36 -8.51 -21.21
N LEU A 1050 -27.17 -8.61 -20.14
CA LEU A 1050 -26.77 -8.37 -18.74
C LEU A 1050 -26.41 -9.66 -17.99
N ASN A 1051 -26.31 -10.79 -18.70
CA ASN A 1051 -26.08 -12.11 -18.11
C ASN A 1051 -27.21 -12.55 -17.15
N ARG A 1052 -28.44 -12.06 -17.35
CA ARG A 1052 -29.63 -12.49 -16.58
C ARG A 1052 -30.29 -13.67 -17.28
N LEU A 1053 -30.74 -14.68 -16.53
CA LEU A 1053 -31.35 -15.90 -17.07
C LEU A 1053 -32.68 -15.57 -17.77
N THR A 1054 -32.78 -15.74 -19.09
CA THR A 1054 -34.00 -15.49 -19.87
C THR A 1054 -34.80 -16.76 -20.15
N SER A 1055 -34.13 -17.91 -20.21
CA SER A 1055 -34.79 -19.18 -20.48
C SER A 1055 -34.10 -20.33 -19.75
N TYR A 1056 -34.91 -21.22 -19.19
CA TYR A 1056 -34.53 -22.50 -18.62
C TYR A 1056 -35.42 -23.58 -19.24
N THR A 1057 -34.84 -24.70 -19.67
CA THR A 1057 -35.60 -25.88 -20.12
C THR A 1057 -35.08 -27.11 -19.41
N SER A 1058 -35.96 -28.01 -18.97
CA SER A 1058 -35.62 -29.32 -18.40
C SER A 1058 -36.30 -30.42 -19.21
N THR A 1059 -35.55 -31.43 -19.61
CA THR A 1059 -36.09 -32.57 -20.36
C THR A 1059 -35.53 -33.87 -19.79
N GLY A 1060 -36.39 -34.69 -19.20
CA GLY A 1060 -36.00 -36.00 -18.66
C GLY A 1060 -36.86 -36.44 -17.47
N PRO A 1061 -36.44 -37.49 -16.75
CA PRO A 1061 -37.21 -38.05 -15.65
C PRO A 1061 -37.18 -37.22 -14.35
N SER A 1062 -36.24 -36.28 -14.21
CA SER A 1062 -36.01 -35.47 -12.99
C SER A 1062 -36.36 -34.00 -13.19
N GLU A 1063 -37.51 -33.72 -13.80
CA GLU A 1063 -38.06 -32.36 -13.93
C GLU A 1063 -38.46 -31.82 -12.54
N PRO A 1064 -38.09 -30.58 -12.17
CA PRO A 1064 -38.49 -29.98 -10.90
C PRO A 1064 -40.01 -29.80 -10.83
N GLU A 1065 -40.57 -29.89 -9.62
CA GLU A 1065 -42.01 -29.84 -9.38
C GLU A 1065 -42.35 -28.59 -8.53
N ASP A 1066 -43.36 -27.83 -8.93
CA ASP A 1066 -43.83 -26.70 -8.11
C ASP A 1066 -44.62 -27.17 -6.87
N ILE A 1067 -44.93 -26.24 -5.97
CA ILE A 1067 -45.72 -26.53 -4.75
C ILE A 1067 -47.15 -27.04 -5.02
N TYR A 1068 -47.63 -26.95 -6.27
CA TYR A 1068 -48.95 -27.42 -6.70
C TYR A 1068 -48.89 -28.78 -7.40
N GLY A 1069 -47.71 -29.40 -7.49
CA GLY A 1069 -47.49 -30.71 -8.10
C GLY A 1069 -47.32 -30.68 -9.63
N ASN A 1070 -47.11 -29.51 -10.24
CA ASN A 1070 -46.88 -29.42 -11.67
C ASN A 1070 -45.37 -29.52 -11.97
N LYS A 1071 -45.01 -30.47 -12.84
CA LYS A 1071 -43.62 -30.63 -13.30
C LYS A 1071 -43.28 -29.60 -14.36
N ILE A 1072 -42.25 -28.80 -14.11
CA ILE A 1072 -41.81 -27.69 -14.94
C ILE A 1072 -40.78 -28.19 -15.97
N VAL A 1073 -41.14 -28.08 -17.25
CA VAL A 1073 -40.25 -28.42 -18.38
C VAL A 1073 -39.58 -27.20 -19.00
N GLU A 1074 -40.12 -26.00 -18.75
CA GLU A 1074 -39.55 -24.74 -19.24
C GLU A 1074 -39.97 -23.56 -18.36
N GLN A 1075 -39.04 -22.65 -18.10
CA GLN A 1075 -39.29 -21.32 -17.55
C GLN A 1075 -38.74 -20.25 -18.48
N ARG A 1076 -39.53 -19.23 -18.80
CA ARG A 1076 -39.07 -18.05 -19.53
C ARG A 1076 -39.23 -16.81 -18.65
N PHE A 1077 -38.17 -16.02 -18.55
CA PHE A 1077 -38.11 -14.83 -17.72
C PHE A 1077 -38.05 -13.59 -18.58
N SER A 1078 -38.90 -12.62 -18.28
CA SER A 1078 -38.80 -11.25 -18.80
C SER A 1078 -38.36 -10.31 -17.68
N TYR A 1079 -37.54 -9.32 -18.03
CA TYR A 1079 -37.04 -8.34 -17.08
C TYR A 1079 -37.28 -6.92 -17.57
N ASP A 1080 -37.37 -5.99 -16.63
CA ASP A 1080 -37.24 -4.57 -16.94
C ASP A 1080 -35.77 -4.11 -16.89
N ILE A 1081 -35.56 -2.81 -17.11
CA ILE A 1081 -34.23 -2.17 -17.08
C ILE A 1081 -33.61 -2.05 -15.68
N TYR A 1082 -34.39 -2.25 -14.61
CA TYR A 1082 -33.91 -2.17 -13.23
C TYR A 1082 -33.46 -3.53 -12.69
N GLY A 1083 -33.64 -4.60 -13.48
CA GLY A 1083 -33.31 -5.96 -13.05
C GLY A 1083 -34.48 -6.73 -12.48
N ASN A 1084 -35.68 -6.15 -12.42
CA ASN A 1084 -36.83 -6.84 -11.87
C ASN A 1084 -37.36 -7.88 -12.85
N VAL A 1085 -37.79 -9.05 -12.36
CA VAL A 1085 -38.54 -10.02 -13.16
C VAL A 1085 -39.97 -9.48 -13.35
N THR A 1086 -40.39 -9.23 -14.59
CA THR A 1086 -41.74 -8.73 -14.92
C THR A 1086 -42.71 -9.84 -15.30
N GLU A 1087 -42.20 -10.95 -15.83
CA GLU A 1087 -43.01 -12.10 -16.22
C GLU A 1087 -42.20 -13.39 -16.08
N ILE A 1088 -42.85 -14.45 -15.58
CA ILE A 1088 -42.35 -15.82 -15.65
C ILE A 1088 -43.40 -16.68 -16.36
N VAL A 1089 -43.00 -17.39 -17.41
CA VAL A 1089 -43.84 -18.40 -18.07
C VAL A 1089 -43.34 -19.78 -17.68
N ASN A 1090 -44.07 -20.48 -16.81
CA ASN A 1090 -43.84 -21.87 -16.46
C ASN A 1090 -44.63 -22.77 -17.41
N VAL A 1091 -43.95 -23.58 -18.22
CA VAL A 1091 -44.58 -24.62 -19.05
C VAL A 1091 -44.46 -25.95 -18.34
N PHE A 1092 -45.58 -26.67 -18.24
CA PHE A 1092 -45.64 -27.94 -17.52
C PHE A 1092 -45.55 -29.13 -18.48
N SER A 1093 -45.19 -30.30 -17.96
CA SER A 1093 -45.15 -31.56 -18.72
C SER A 1093 -46.50 -31.95 -19.36
N SER A 1094 -47.62 -31.45 -18.81
CA SER A 1094 -48.98 -31.55 -19.38
C SER A 1094 -49.22 -30.67 -20.60
N MET A 1095 -48.25 -29.83 -20.98
CA MET A 1095 -48.27 -28.86 -22.09
C MET A 1095 -49.22 -27.67 -21.88
N ASP A 1096 -49.83 -27.53 -20.71
CA ASP A 1096 -50.37 -26.27 -20.22
C ASP A 1096 -49.26 -25.43 -19.57
N SER A 1097 -49.61 -24.20 -19.17
CA SER A 1097 -48.64 -23.25 -18.62
C SER A 1097 -49.28 -22.31 -17.61
N ASN A 1098 -48.46 -21.79 -16.71
CA ASN A 1098 -48.78 -20.63 -15.90
C ASN A 1098 -47.94 -19.44 -16.34
N ILE A 1099 -48.59 -18.31 -16.64
CA ILE A 1099 -47.94 -17.03 -16.81
C ILE A 1099 -48.13 -16.25 -15.52
N THR A 1100 -47.03 -16.00 -14.82
CA THR A 1100 -46.97 -15.14 -13.64
C THR A 1100 -46.50 -13.76 -14.07
N THR A 1101 -47.38 -12.76 -14.01
CA THR A 1101 -47.03 -11.36 -14.27
C THR A 1101 -46.77 -10.62 -12.97
N TYR A 1102 -45.61 -9.98 -12.86
CA TYR A 1102 -45.17 -9.19 -11.70
C TYR A 1102 -45.37 -7.71 -11.99
N ASN A 1103 -46.16 -7.03 -11.16
CA ASN A 1103 -46.48 -5.62 -11.32
C ASN A 1103 -45.79 -4.81 -10.23
N TYR A 1104 -44.85 -3.95 -10.62
CA TYR A 1104 -44.10 -3.09 -9.71
C TYR A 1104 -44.74 -1.70 -9.56
N ASP A 1105 -44.35 -0.99 -8.51
CA ASP A 1105 -44.79 0.37 -8.24
C ASP A 1105 -44.21 1.38 -9.25
N THR A 1106 -45.04 2.28 -9.76
CA THR A 1106 -44.59 3.27 -10.75
C THR A 1106 -43.70 4.37 -10.17
N ASN A 1107 -43.83 4.67 -8.88
CA ASN A 1107 -42.99 5.66 -8.18
C ASN A 1107 -41.73 5.00 -7.59
N TYR A 1108 -41.82 3.72 -7.25
CA TYR A 1108 -40.72 2.93 -6.69
C TYR A 1108 -40.51 1.67 -7.54
N PRO A 1109 -39.82 1.77 -8.69
CA PRO A 1109 -39.85 0.75 -9.74
C PRO A 1109 -39.31 -0.62 -9.32
N THR A 1110 -38.61 -0.72 -8.20
CA THR A 1110 -38.09 -1.97 -7.63
C THR A 1110 -38.96 -2.58 -6.53
N ARG A 1111 -40.12 -1.97 -6.20
CA ARG A 1111 -41.08 -2.49 -5.22
C ARG A 1111 -42.21 -3.26 -5.92
N LEU A 1112 -42.38 -4.53 -5.60
CA LEU A 1112 -43.41 -5.39 -6.18
C LEU A 1112 -44.78 -5.09 -5.53
N ASN A 1113 -45.80 -4.73 -6.31
CA ASN A 1113 -47.14 -4.47 -5.77
C ASN A 1113 -48.04 -5.70 -5.80
N SER A 1114 -47.97 -6.49 -6.87
CA SER A 1114 -48.82 -7.67 -7.04
C SER A 1114 -48.26 -8.65 -8.05
N ILE A 1115 -48.71 -9.90 -7.94
CA ILE A 1115 -48.54 -10.93 -8.97
C ILE A 1115 -49.90 -11.43 -9.44
N SER A 1116 -50.01 -11.81 -10.71
CA SER A 1116 -51.20 -12.44 -11.27
C SER A 1116 -50.84 -13.70 -12.06
N ASN A 1117 -51.66 -14.73 -11.93
CA ASN A 1117 -51.43 -16.05 -12.53
C ASN A 1117 -52.55 -16.42 -13.51
N THR A 1118 -52.20 -17.09 -14.62
CA THR A 1118 -53.18 -17.57 -15.60
C THR A 1118 -53.70 -18.98 -15.33
N HIS A 1119 -52.95 -19.79 -14.58
CA HIS A 1119 -53.29 -21.19 -14.34
C HIS A 1119 -54.26 -21.36 -13.17
N GLN A 1120 -55.25 -22.25 -13.32
CA GLN A 1120 -56.35 -22.40 -12.36
C GLN A 1120 -55.95 -22.92 -10.96
N LEU A 1121 -54.80 -23.59 -10.85
CA LEU A 1121 -54.28 -24.10 -9.57
C LEU A 1121 -53.58 -23.01 -8.74
N TYR A 1122 -53.20 -21.92 -9.40
CA TYR A 1122 -52.50 -20.81 -8.79
C TYR A 1122 -53.50 -19.74 -8.33
N PRO A 1123 -53.19 -18.94 -7.30
CA PRO A 1123 -54.00 -17.79 -6.94
C PRO A 1123 -54.05 -16.81 -8.11
N SER A 1124 -55.27 -16.49 -8.59
CA SER A 1124 -55.45 -15.64 -9.77
C SER A 1124 -54.75 -14.27 -9.65
N ALA A 1125 -54.67 -13.73 -8.44
CA ALA A 1125 -53.84 -12.58 -8.10
C ALA A 1125 -53.48 -12.62 -6.61
N VAL A 1126 -52.30 -12.10 -6.28
CA VAL A 1126 -51.85 -11.82 -4.91
C VAL A 1126 -51.34 -10.39 -4.86
N ASN A 1127 -51.78 -9.62 -3.87
CA ASN A 1127 -51.29 -8.28 -3.62
C ASN A 1127 -50.33 -8.32 -2.44
N PHE A 1128 -49.30 -7.48 -2.49
CA PHE A 1128 -48.29 -7.38 -1.45
C PHE A 1128 -48.42 -6.05 -0.72
N GLU A 1129 -48.43 -6.12 0.60
CA GLU A 1129 -48.41 -4.97 1.48
C GLU A 1129 -47.03 -4.83 2.11
N TYR A 1130 -46.66 -3.59 2.40
CA TYR A 1130 -45.38 -3.27 3.02
C TYR A 1130 -45.60 -2.33 4.19
N ASP A 1131 -44.78 -2.46 5.22
CA ASP A 1131 -44.73 -1.45 6.28
C ASP A 1131 -43.92 -0.22 5.85
N GLN A 1132 -43.82 0.75 6.76
CA GLN A 1132 -43.07 2.00 6.53
C GLN A 1132 -41.55 1.80 6.40
N ALA A 1133 -41.01 0.66 6.84
CA ALA A 1133 -39.61 0.27 6.63
C ALA A 1133 -39.37 -0.47 5.32
N GLY A 1134 -40.42 -0.74 4.54
CA GLY A 1134 -40.34 -1.49 3.29
C GLY A 1134 -40.27 -2.99 3.50
N ASN A 1135 -40.58 -3.50 4.69
CA ASN A 1135 -40.69 -4.93 4.93
C ASN A 1135 -42.02 -5.47 4.40
N LEU A 1136 -41.98 -6.66 3.80
CA LEU A 1136 -43.15 -7.32 3.22
C LEU A 1136 -44.08 -7.84 4.33
N LEU A 1137 -45.35 -7.46 4.36
CA LEU A 1137 -46.30 -7.83 5.41
C LEU A 1137 -47.07 -9.13 5.12
N ASN A 1138 -47.04 -9.60 3.88
CA ASN A 1138 -47.67 -10.86 3.49
C ASN A 1138 -46.93 -11.53 2.35
N ASP A 1139 -46.94 -12.86 2.33
CA ASP A 1139 -46.34 -13.63 1.24
C ASP A 1139 -47.36 -14.06 0.16
N ASN A 1140 -46.90 -14.90 -0.78
CA ASN A 1140 -47.70 -15.42 -1.90
C ASN A 1140 -48.83 -16.37 -1.46
N GLU A 1141 -48.77 -16.93 -0.25
CA GLU A 1141 -49.82 -17.77 0.34
C GLU A 1141 -50.81 -16.96 1.19
N GLY A 1142 -50.55 -15.65 1.37
CA GLY A 1142 -51.35 -14.77 2.22
C GLY A 1142 -51.08 -14.97 3.72
N ARG A 1143 -49.92 -15.53 4.09
CA ARG A 1143 -49.47 -15.58 5.48
C ARG A 1143 -48.99 -14.20 5.89
N HIS A 1144 -49.31 -13.77 7.11
CA HIS A 1144 -48.88 -12.47 7.63
C HIS A 1144 -47.48 -12.56 8.24
N LEU A 1145 -46.61 -11.64 7.85
CA LEU A 1145 -45.22 -11.52 8.28
C LEU A 1145 -45.11 -10.38 9.31
N ILE A 1146 -44.61 -10.68 10.51
CA ILE A 1146 -44.61 -9.76 11.65
C ILE A 1146 -43.17 -9.39 12.01
N TYR A 1147 -42.86 -8.10 12.03
CA TYR A 1147 -41.52 -7.57 12.30
C TYR A 1147 -41.46 -6.83 13.63
N ASP A 1148 -40.28 -6.78 14.24
CA ASP A 1148 -39.99 -5.85 15.33
C ASP A 1148 -39.51 -4.47 14.80
N SER A 1149 -39.36 -3.51 15.71
CA SER A 1149 -38.93 -2.13 15.38
C SER A 1149 -37.48 -2.03 14.86
N LEU A 1150 -36.71 -3.13 14.92
CA LEU A 1150 -35.39 -3.27 14.29
C LEU A 1150 -35.48 -3.82 12.85
N GLY A 1151 -36.69 -4.17 12.37
CA GLY A 1151 -36.92 -4.74 11.05
C GLY A 1151 -36.64 -6.24 10.95
N ARG A 1152 -36.59 -6.97 12.06
CA ARG A 1152 -36.36 -8.42 12.08
C ARG A 1152 -37.69 -9.17 12.07
N LEU A 1153 -37.81 -10.23 11.27
CA LEU A 1153 -39.02 -11.07 11.22
C LEU A 1153 -39.16 -11.86 12.52
N THR A 1154 -40.16 -11.57 13.34
CA THR A 1154 -40.34 -12.22 14.66
C THR A 1154 -41.39 -13.33 14.66
N ALA A 1155 -42.35 -13.28 13.74
CA ALA A 1155 -43.35 -14.34 13.61
C ALA A 1155 -43.97 -14.38 12.21
N VAL A 1156 -44.49 -15.55 11.84
CA VAL A 1156 -45.38 -15.75 10.68
C VAL A 1156 -46.68 -16.34 11.17
N SER A 1157 -47.81 -15.81 10.73
CA SER A 1157 -49.14 -16.33 11.03
C SER A 1157 -49.92 -16.64 9.75
N ASN A 1158 -50.87 -17.57 9.83
CA ASN A 1158 -51.75 -17.84 8.70
C ASN A 1158 -52.78 -16.69 8.53
N SER A 1159 -53.61 -16.80 7.48
CA SER A 1159 -54.65 -15.80 7.17
C SER A 1159 -55.75 -15.64 8.21
N ASN A 1160 -55.79 -16.46 9.28
CA ASN A 1160 -56.67 -16.31 10.44
C ASN A 1160 -55.92 -15.80 11.68
N ASP A 1161 -54.73 -15.22 11.50
CA ASP A 1161 -53.84 -14.73 12.56
C ASP A 1161 -53.41 -15.80 13.58
N VAL A 1162 -53.43 -17.08 13.18
CA VAL A 1162 -52.84 -18.15 13.98
C VAL A 1162 -51.36 -18.23 13.67
N GLU A 1163 -50.53 -18.02 14.70
CA GLU A 1163 -49.08 -18.13 14.62
C GLU A 1163 -48.64 -19.53 14.16
N LEU A 1164 -47.85 -19.57 13.10
CA LEU A 1164 -47.26 -20.78 12.52
C LEU A 1164 -45.84 -20.99 13.02
N THR A 1165 -45.08 -19.89 13.13
CA THR A 1165 -43.71 -19.91 13.61
C THR A 1165 -43.31 -18.58 14.23
N ARG A 1166 -42.34 -18.64 15.14
CA ARG A 1166 -41.75 -17.51 15.85
C ARG A 1166 -40.23 -17.62 15.85
N TYR A 1167 -39.55 -16.49 15.75
CA TYR A 1167 -38.10 -16.38 15.63
C TYR A 1167 -37.49 -15.57 16.76
N GLN A 1168 -36.27 -15.93 17.16
CA GLN A 1168 -35.50 -15.24 18.18
C GLN A 1168 -34.05 -15.06 17.74
N TYR A 1169 -33.51 -13.87 17.98
CA TYR A 1169 -32.21 -13.46 17.48
C TYR A 1169 -31.24 -13.11 18.62
N ASP A 1170 -29.95 -13.34 18.42
CA ASP A 1170 -28.92 -12.81 19.32
C ASP A 1170 -28.63 -11.32 19.05
N SER A 1171 -27.70 -10.74 19.81
CA SER A 1171 -27.30 -9.32 19.70
C SER A 1171 -26.56 -8.98 18.40
N GLU A 1172 -26.16 -9.97 17.61
CA GLU A 1172 -25.52 -9.79 16.31
C GLU A 1172 -26.52 -10.00 15.16
N GLY A 1173 -27.80 -10.29 15.47
CA GLY A 1173 -28.87 -10.47 14.49
C GLY A 1173 -28.96 -11.88 13.91
N ARG A 1174 -28.29 -12.88 14.50
CA ARG A 1174 -28.34 -14.28 14.05
C ARG A 1174 -29.56 -15.00 14.65
N LEU A 1175 -30.24 -15.83 13.88
CA LEU A 1175 -31.38 -16.62 14.35
C LEU A 1175 -30.90 -17.75 15.29
N VAL A 1176 -31.16 -17.63 16.60
CA VAL A 1176 -30.68 -18.60 17.61
C VAL A 1176 -31.75 -19.55 18.12
N ALA A 1177 -33.02 -19.21 17.95
CA ALA A 1177 -34.12 -20.11 18.23
C ALA A 1177 -35.33 -19.87 17.34
N GLN A 1178 -36.08 -20.94 17.10
CA GLN A 1178 -37.31 -20.94 16.31
C GLN A 1178 -38.37 -21.82 16.99
N THR A 1179 -39.61 -21.35 17.05
CA THR A 1179 -40.77 -22.20 17.37
C THR A 1179 -41.50 -22.51 16.08
N VAL A 1180 -41.74 -23.78 15.78
CA VAL A 1180 -42.55 -24.23 14.63
C VAL A 1180 -43.68 -25.08 15.18
N GLU A 1181 -44.92 -24.63 15.00
CA GLU A 1181 -46.09 -25.20 15.67
C GLU A 1181 -45.89 -25.27 17.21
N GLU A 1182 -45.74 -26.48 17.77
CA GLU A 1182 -45.47 -26.71 19.21
C GLU A 1182 -43.99 -27.07 19.51
N SER A 1183 -43.12 -27.14 18.49
CA SER A 1183 -41.73 -27.56 18.62
C SER A 1183 -40.79 -26.37 18.77
N PHE A 1184 -39.95 -26.40 19.81
CA PHE A 1184 -38.99 -25.34 20.11
C PHE A 1184 -37.56 -25.79 19.76
N ILE A 1185 -36.92 -25.07 18.85
CA ILE A 1185 -35.64 -25.45 18.24
C ILE A 1185 -34.58 -24.40 18.58
N TYR A 1186 -33.45 -24.83 19.12
CA TYR A 1186 -32.24 -24.01 19.28
C TYR A 1186 -31.26 -24.26 18.14
N LEU A 1187 -30.62 -23.20 17.67
CA LEU A 1187 -29.64 -23.22 16.58
C LEU A 1187 -28.29 -22.72 17.09
N PHE A 1188 -27.23 -23.50 16.86
CA PHE A 1188 -25.86 -23.13 17.23
C PHE A 1188 -24.97 -23.07 16.00
N TYR A 1189 -24.12 -22.05 15.97
CA TYR A 1189 -23.32 -21.68 14.80
C TYR A 1189 -21.84 -21.91 15.05
N ILE A 1190 -21.15 -22.42 14.03
CA ILE A 1190 -19.69 -22.43 13.97
C ILE A 1190 -19.29 -21.86 12.61
N ASN A 1191 -18.50 -20.79 12.62
CA ASN A 1191 -18.12 -20.04 11.41
C ASN A 1191 -19.34 -19.63 10.56
N ASP A 1192 -20.36 -19.04 11.23
CA ASP A 1192 -21.62 -18.57 10.64
C ASP A 1192 -22.48 -19.61 9.92
N LYS A 1193 -22.22 -20.91 10.16
CA LYS A 1193 -23.07 -22.02 9.69
C LYS A 1193 -23.73 -22.74 10.86
N VAL A 1194 -25.02 -23.01 10.74
CA VAL A 1194 -25.75 -23.87 11.70
C VAL A 1194 -25.10 -25.24 11.70
N THR A 1195 -24.38 -25.56 12.77
CA THR A 1195 -23.65 -26.82 12.92
C THR A 1195 -24.37 -27.75 13.89
N ASN A 1196 -25.15 -27.19 14.83
CA ASN A 1196 -25.91 -27.99 15.77
C ASN A 1196 -27.33 -27.44 15.97
N GLU A 1197 -28.29 -28.35 16.11
CA GLU A 1197 -29.71 -28.06 16.39
C GLU A 1197 -30.16 -28.87 17.62
N MET A 1198 -31.03 -28.29 18.44
CA MET A 1198 -31.60 -28.98 19.61
C MET A 1198 -33.11 -28.75 19.69
N CYS A 1199 -33.90 -29.82 19.73
CA CYS A 1199 -35.36 -29.77 19.88
C CYS A 1199 -35.83 -30.83 20.89
N GLY A 1200 -36.16 -30.39 22.11
CA GLY A 1200 -36.45 -31.31 23.22
C GLY A 1200 -35.23 -32.20 23.54
N ASP A 1201 -35.40 -33.52 23.50
CA ASP A 1201 -34.31 -34.50 23.68
C ASP A 1201 -33.53 -34.78 22.38
N ALA A 1202 -34.01 -34.28 21.23
CA ALA A 1202 -33.36 -34.51 19.95
C ALA A 1202 -32.20 -33.52 19.73
N ARG A 1203 -31.06 -34.05 19.27
CA ARG A 1203 -29.86 -33.28 18.94
C ARG A 1203 -29.41 -33.60 17.54
N SER A 1204 -29.15 -32.59 16.71
CA SER A 1204 -28.58 -32.79 15.39
C SER A 1204 -27.23 -32.10 15.28
N SER A 1205 -26.26 -32.77 14.66
CA SER A 1205 -24.98 -32.18 14.25
C SER A 1205 -24.84 -32.28 12.73
N VAL A 1206 -24.54 -31.16 12.08
CA VAL A 1206 -24.41 -31.02 10.62
C VAL A 1206 -22.96 -30.66 10.28
N GLN A 1207 -22.38 -31.38 9.33
CA GLN A 1207 -21.00 -31.21 8.91
C GLN A 1207 -20.92 -30.68 7.48
N TYR A 1208 -20.22 -29.55 7.32
CA TYR A 1208 -19.87 -28.96 6.02
C TYR A 1208 -18.38 -29.13 5.72
N ALA A 1209 -17.90 -30.37 5.62
CA ALA A 1209 -16.48 -30.63 5.38
C ALA A 1209 -15.99 -30.12 4.03
N VAL A 1210 -16.83 -30.27 3.00
CA VAL A 1210 -16.51 -30.03 1.59
C VAL A 1210 -17.77 -29.56 0.84
N SER A 1211 -17.61 -29.02 -0.37
CA SER A 1211 -18.74 -28.51 -1.15
C SER A 1211 -19.62 -29.64 -1.74
N GLY A 1212 -20.92 -29.57 -1.49
CA GLY A 1212 -21.91 -30.52 -2.03
C GLY A 1212 -21.80 -31.95 -1.49
N LEU A 1213 -21.16 -32.15 -0.33
CA LEU A 1213 -21.24 -33.37 0.45
C LEU A 1213 -21.35 -32.98 1.93
N VAL A 1214 -22.57 -33.09 2.46
CA VAL A 1214 -22.90 -32.74 3.83
C VAL A 1214 -23.31 -34.01 4.56
N SER A 1215 -22.88 -34.13 5.81
CA SER A 1215 -23.27 -35.24 6.68
C SER A 1215 -24.07 -34.71 7.86
N ARG A 1216 -25.14 -35.40 8.23
CA ARG A 1216 -25.98 -35.06 9.37
C ARG A 1216 -26.13 -36.27 10.27
N SER A 1217 -25.88 -36.09 11.57
CA SER A 1217 -26.24 -37.07 12.59
C SER A 1217 -27.34 -36.52 13.46
N VAL A 1218 -28.32 -37.34 13.81
CA VAL A 1218 -29.40 -37.00 14.74
C VAL A 1218 -29.42 -38.04 15.85
N GLU A 1219 -29.36 -37.59 17.11
CA GLU A 1219 -29.47 -38.40 18.32
C GLU A 1219 -30.82 -38.10 19.00
N VAL A 1220 -31.58 -39.14 19.31
CA VAL A 1220 -32.82 -39.04 20.10
C VAL A 1220 -32.79 -40.11 21.19
N GLN A 1221 -32.69 -39.71 22.46
CA GLN A 1221 -32.69 -40.62 23.62
C GLN A 1221 -31.68 -41.78 23.54
N GLY A 1222 -30.53 -41.56 22.89
CA GLY A 1222 -29.46 -42.56 22.72
C GLY A 1222 -29.52 -43.37 21.42
N ASP A 1223 -30.57 -43.24 20.61
CA ASP A 1223 -30.62 -43.80 19.26
C ASP A 1223 -30.05 -42.78 18.26
N GLU A 1224 -29.06 -43.20 17.46
CA GLU A 1224 -28.39 -42.38 16.46
C GLU A 1224 -28.86 -42.75 15.06
N THR A 1225 -29.19 -41.74 14.25
CA THR A 1225 -29.44 -41.88 12.81
C THR A 1225 -28.49 -40.97 12.04
N HIS A 1226 -27.89 -41.50 10.98
CA HIS A 1226 -27.01 -40.74 10.11
C HIS A 1226 -27.60 -40.55 8.71
N GLU A 1227 -27.29 -39.40 8.11
CA GLU A 1227 -27.68 -39.06 6.76
C GLU A 1227 -26.50 -38.47 5.99
N PHE A 1228 -26.29 -38.98 4.77
CA PHE A 1228 -25.43 -38.35 3.77
C PHE A 1228 -26.28 -37.54 2.80
N LEU A 1229 -25.96 -36.26 2.66
CA LEU A 1229 -26.60 -35.33 1.75
C LEU A 1229 -25.65 -35.06 0.58
N LEU A 1230 -25.96 -35.61 -0.59
CA LEU A 1230 -25.19 -35.48 -1.81
C LEU A 1230 -25.76 -34.31 -2.62
N GLY A 1231 -24.95 -33.27 -2.81
CA GLY A 1231 -25.36 -32.02 -3.47
C GLY A 1231 -24.59 -31.69 -4.74
N ASN A 1232 -25.11 -30.69 -5.47
CA ASN A 1232 -24.43 -30.09 -6.62
C ASN A 1232 -23.30 -29.13 -6.18
N GLY A 1233 -22.61 -28.50 -7.13
CA GLY A 1233 -21.54 -27.54 -6.84
C GLY A 1233 -21.97 -26.25 -6.12
N GLN A 1234 -23.26 -25.94 -6.08
CA GLN A 1234 -23.84 -24.78 -5.39
C GLN A 1234 -24.30 -25.11 -3.95
N GLY A 1235 -24.28 -26.39 -3.58
CA GLY A 1235 -24.69 -26.86 -2.25
C GLY A 1235 -26.16 -27.29 -2.13
N SER A 1236 -26.94 -27.25 -3.22
CA SER A 1236 -28.30 -27.82 -3.22
C SER A 1236 -28.23 -29.34 -3.11
N VAL A 1237 -28.94 -29.92 -2.14
CA VAL A 1237 -29.00 -31.38 -1.93
C VAL A 1237 -29.79 -31.99 -3.07
N MET A 1238 -29.19 -32.91 -3.83
CA MET A 1238 -29.83 -33.61 -4.95
C MET A 1238 -30.36 -34.98 -4.50
N GLU A 1239 -29.62 -35.67 -3.64
CA GLU A 1239 -30.01 -36.95 -3.07
C GLU A 1239 -29.64 -37.01 -1.59
N SER A 1240 -30.49 -37.62 -0.77
CA SER A 1240 -30.15 -37.98 0.61
C SER A 1240 -30.19 -39.48 0.85
N LEU A 1241 -29.27 -39.96 1.69
CA LEU A 1241 -29.18 -41.36 2.09
C LEU A 1241 -29.17 -41.45 3.62
N SER A 1242 -30.33 -41.79 4.17
CA SER A 1242 -30.54 -41.94 5.62
C SER A 1242 -30.40 -43.39 6.08
N GLU A 1243 -29.82 -43.60 7.26
CA GLU A 1243 -29.80 -44.90 7.94
C GLU A 1243 -31.22 -45.39 8.26
N ASN A 1244 -31.41 -46.70 8.15
CA ASN A 1244 -32.68 -47.38 8.45
C ASN A 1244 -32.47 -48.34 9.62
N GLU A 1245 -33.29 -48.25 10.66
CA GLU A 1245 -33.16 -49.07 11.86
C GLU A 1245 -33.18 -50.57 11.53
N GLY A 1246 -32.08 -51.27 11.83
CA GLY A 1246 -31.98 -52.72 11.67
C GLY A 1246 -31.79 -53.22 10.22
N SER A 1247 -31.49 -52.35 9.25
CA SER A 1247 -31.19 -52.73 7.86
C SER A 1247 -29.86 -52.14 7.35
N SER A 1248 -29.21 -52.85 6.41
CA SER A 1248 -28.12 -52.29 5.60
C SER A 1248 -28.62 -51.41 4.46
N ASP A 1249 -29.92 -51.43 4.15
CA ASP A 1249 -30.52 -50.60 3.12
C ASP A 1249 -30.67 -49.16 3.63
N ARG A 1250 -30.29 -48.18 2.80
CA ARG A 1250 -30.47 -46.75 3.10
C ARG A 1250 -31.77 -46.24 2.50
N ILE A 1251 -32.47 -45.37 3.24
CA ILE A 1251 -33.65 -44.66 2.73
C ILE A 1251 -33.14 -43.54 1.84
N LYS A 1252 -33.51 -43.58 0.56
CA LYS A 1252 -33.11 -42.58 -0.44
C LYS A 1252 -34.23 -41.57 -0.67
N ALA A 1253 -33.91 -40.29 -0.66
CA ALA A 1253 -34.76 -39.21 -1.15
C ALA A 1253 -34.08 -38.48 -2.30
N TYR A 1254 -34.88 -38.02 -3.26
CA TYR A 1254 -34.42 -37.29 -4.44
C TYR A 1254 -35.03 -35.90 -4.42
N PHE A 1255 -34.23 -34.90 -4.77
CA PHE A 1255 -34.60 -33.50 -4.77
C PHE A 1255 -34.20 -32.87 -6.11
N GLN A 1256 -35.05 -31.98 -6.62
CA GLN A 1256 -34.84 -31.29 -7.88
C GLN A 1256 -35.17 -29.83 -7.64
N TYR A 1257 -34.48 -28.91 -8.33
CA TYR A 1257 -34.75 -27.49 -8.18
C TYR A 1257 -34.70 -26.82 -9.55
N THR A 1258 -35.58 -25.86 -9.75
CA THR A 1258 -35.46 -24.82 -10.76
C THR A 1258 -34.27 -23.91 -10.44
N PRO A 1259 -33.82 -23.06 -11.39
CA PRO A 1259 -32.66 -22.19 -11.19
C PRO A 1259 -32.77 -21.20 -10.03
N TYR A 1260 -33.99 -20.82 -9.63
CA TYR A 1260 -34.25 -19.91 -8.50
C TYR A 1260 -34.62 -20.64 -7.20
N GLY A 1261 -34.51 -21.98 -7.16
CA GLY A 1261 -34.63 -22.76 -5.93
C GLY A 1261 -36.02 -23.33 -5.62
N GLU A 1262 -37.02 -23.14 -6.48
CA GLU A 1262 -38.31 -23.84 -6.39
C GLU A 1262 -38.13 -25.30 -6.83
N GLY A 1263 -38.59 -26.27 -6.04
CA GLY A 1263 -38.58 -27.69 -6.42
C GLY A 1263 -38.65 -28.68 -5.26
#